data_AF-A0A7Y8H6X1-F1
#
_entry.id   AF-A0A7Y8H6X1-F1
#
_cell.length_a   1.000
_cell.length_b   1.000
_cell.length_c   1.000
_cell.angle_alpha   90.00
_cell.angle_beta   90.00
_cell.angle_gamma   90.00
#
_symmetry.space_group_name_H-M   'P 1'
#
loop_
_entity.id
_entity.type
_entity.pdbx_description
1 polymer ?
#
loop_
_entity_poly.entity_id
_entity_poly.type
_entity_poly.pdbx_seq_one_letter_code
_entity_poly.pdbx_strand_id
1 'polypeptide(L)'
;MRQLLISLFFISIFSSAILAQVEVSSRLQEALNNANPNDYIRTLVLLRDQVDINALDEKLYSENASLKHRAFEVITALQKKAETTQANILSYIQDKYSEGNVFSYKSFWISNLIMVEGKPSVINEIMNRMDVVQMDLDALLQIDYPVERTDQFDNPESLEPGIKIINADKLWALGITGAGRIVMNIDTGVQLSHPALQFKWRGNHVPHNQAWIDPQGGTTTPNDCDIHGSHTMGTMTGWSPTTGDTVGVAPDAEWIAAKTICTSPHTSYSIQAFQWAMDPDGNPGTISDMPDVISNSWYDPDVTNECSGIYKTTLDAVEAAGIAVVFSAGNNGPGSQTITKPKNINTDEVNVFCVGAIDGAAYIGGNTNPIASFSSRGPSTCGGTGSLLIKPEVSAPGVSVRSCNSSSGYSLLSGTSMASPHVAGAIALLKQFVPNLTGKQIKLALYNTAKDLGTAGEDNTYGKGLIDVFAAFLSLGIPDTTSPTQIGDLVIINPTSNSLTLQWTAPSDSSPSGVVGYDVRWALTPITDTIAFNNATPLTFEGLPDTAGAIESMLVEGLDFNTLYYFAIRSKDVWGNWSDISNSAGGNTLFAPQINANPTSLSKVLAPNQVVVDTVVLSNISSNPSTLDYSISLENNTFPSSSLNLKVIPLARETESGTDISNKDNPKDIGGITIDGQGGPDIFGYKWIDSNEPGGPAYVWNDISGTGTAVTNWIATGTFDPKDEGYAGPFNLGFNFKFYGVVKNQIYISSNGLLMFNTVSQNIYTNASIPSASIPNEIICPFWDDLDGRTQGTVHYKQEGTNFIVQFTNWQKYSGTGSLTFQIVLSANGKILIYYNNMNATLTSATVGIENAAGNDGLQVAYNSAYVQNNLALQFASEPDWLSNNNSSGRIYNGNSVAVELTFRSEDYPFGNYSMDMVVTSNDPANSSIIIPVTMELAIPVELTSLTADVVRNQVSIKWITATETNNSGFTIQRSIKGTDSWNDAGFVQGKGTSTEISYYQFADKNLIPGKYLYRLKQIDYDGTINYTNSIEVEVSNPKEYALYQNYPNPFNPSTVIEYSLPENADVTISIYSSLGELITTLVNNAVEAGYQKVSFDASQLPTGTYLYQIKAVGQSKTFIETKKMLLIK
;
A
#
# COMPACT_ATOMS: atom_id res chain seq x y z
N MET A 1 -74.11 -44.46 54.63
CA MET A 1 -73.19 -44.40 55.79
C MET A 1 -71.79 -44.67 55.25
N ARG A 2 -70.95 -43.61 55.16
CA ARG A 2 -69.47 -43.55 55.08
C ARG A 2 -68.63 -44.39 54.07
N GLN A 3 -67.60 -43.68 53.56
CA GLN A 3 -66.30 -44.08 52.96
C GLN A 3 -66.28 -44.28 51.42
N LEU A 4 -65.29 -43.85 50.61
CA LEU A 4 -64.01 -43.10 50.74
C LEU A 4 -63.54 -42.75 49.29
N LEU A 5 -62.65 -41.73 49.11
CA LEU A 5 -61.57 -41.61 48.08
C LEU A 5 -62.00 -41.51 46.58
N ILE A 6 -61.43 -40.75 45.63
CA ILE A 6 -60.18 -40.00 45.39
C ILE A 6 -60.50 -38.96 44.30
N SER A 7 -59.95 -37.75 44.37
CA SER A 7 -59.45 -36.97 43.23
C SER A 7 -58.62 -35.80 43.76
N LEU A 8 -57.29 -35.86 43.58
CA LEU A 8 -56.35 -34.81 43.97
C LEU A 8 -56.50 -33.61 43.04
N PHE A 9 -56.73 -32.43 43.64
CA PHE A 9 -56.66 -31.12 43.01
C PHE A 9 -55.23 -30.58 43.18
N PHE A 10 -54.53 -30.31 42.08
CA PHE A 10 -53.29 -29.53 42.08
C PHE A 10 -53.64 -28.05 42.33
N ILE A 11 -53.19 -27.49 43.44
CA ILE A 11 -53.20 -26.04 43.70
C ILE A 11 -51.91 -25.47 43.11
N SER A 12 -52.00 -24.92 41.90
CA SER A 12 -50.97 -24.08 41.29
C SER A 12 -51.01 -22.70 41.93
N ILE A 13 -50.06 -22.42 42.82
CA ILE A 13 -49.74 -21.08 43.31
C ILE A 13 -49.02 -20.36 42.16
N PHE A 14 -49.75 -19.53 41.40
CA PHE A 14 -49.13 -18.53 40.54
C PHE A 14 -48.54 -17.43 41.43
N SER A 15 -47.24 -17.51 41.72
CA SER A 15 -46.47 -16.31 42.04
C SER A 15 -46.21 -15.59 40.73
N SER A 16 -47.08 -14.66 40.36
CA SER A 16 -46.79 -13.68 39.33
C SER A 16 -45.63 -12.80 39.82
N ALA A 17 -44.40 -13.21 39.51
CA ALA A 17 -43.29 -12.28 39.50
C ALA A 17 -43.65 -11.23 38.44
N ILE A 18 -43.98 -10.02 38.91
CA ILE A 18 -44.07 -8.84 38.07
C ILE A 18 -42.66 -8.65 37.53
N LEU A 19 -42.38 -9.14 36.33
CA LEU A 19 -41.12 -8.86 35.64
C LEU A 19 -41.05 -7.35 35.42
N ALA A 20 -39.94 -6.74 35.81
CA ALA A 20 -39.70 -5.33 35.57
C ALA A 20 -39.74 -5.07 34.06
N GLN A 21 -40.59 -4.12 33.66
CA GLN A 21 -40.69 -3.67 32.27
C GLN A 21 -39.32 -3.18 31.77
N VAL A 22 -39.04 -3.36 30.48
CA VAL A 22 -37.83 -2.81 29.85
C VAL A 22 -37.77 -1.30 30.10
N GLU A 23 -36.62 -0.81 30.57
CA GLU A 23 -36.39 0.63 30.71
C GLU A 23 -36.12 1.21 29.33
N VAL A 24 -37.02 2.06 28.83
CA VAL A 24 -36.89 2.73 27.54
C VAL A 24 -36.59 4.21 27.80
N SER A 25 -35.49 4.71 27.24
CA SER A 25 -35.13 6.12 27.40
C SER A 25 -36.17 7.05 26.77
N SER A 26 -36.29 8.27 27.33
CA SER A 26 -37.18 9.29 26.78
C SER A 26 -36.84 9.64 25.34
N ARG A 27 -35.55 9.71 24.99
CA ARG A 27 -35.08 10.02 23.63
C ARG A 27 -35.43 8.93 22.61
N LEU A 28 -35.38 7.66 23.00
CA LEU A 28 -35.82 6.56 22.14
C LEU A 28 -37.35 6.58 21.95
N GLN A 29 -38.09 6.83 23.03
CA GLN A 29 -39.55 6.93 22.96
C GLN A 29 -40.00 8.08 22.06
N GLU A 30 -39.33 9.23 22.14
CA GLU A 30 -39.58 10.39 21.27
C GLU A 30 -39.26 10.07 19.80
N ALA A 31 -38.12 9.44 19.52
CA ALA A 31 -37.75 9.02 18.17
C ALA A 31 -38.81 8.09 17.56
N LEU A 32 -39.34 7.13 18.34
CA LEU A 32 -40.39 6.20 17.89
C LEU A 32 -41.73 6.89 17.63
N ASN A 33 -42.10 7.86 18.46
CA ASN A 33 -43.35 8.60 18.29
C ASN A 33 -43.34 9.49 17.03
N ASN A 34 -42.16 9.96 16.64
CA ASN A 34 -41.97 10.86 15.49
C ASN A 34 -41.67 10.13 14.17
N ALA A 35 -41.30 8.84 14.22
CA ALA A 35 -40.91 8.07 13.05
C ALA A 35 -42.10 7.57 12.21
N ASN A 36 -41.94 7.56 10.89
CA ASN A 36 -42.86 6.89 9.97
C ASN A 36 -42.66 5.37 10.04
N PRO A 37 -43.67 4.56 9.67
CA PRO A 37 -43.58 3.09 9.74
C PRO A 37 -42.41 2.45 8.95
N ASN A 38 -41.86 3.16 7.96
CA ASN A 38 -40.79 2.67 7.10
C ASN A 38 -39.41 3.26 7.46
N ASP A 39 -39.33 4.17 8.42
CA ASP A 39 -38.06 4.75 8.86
C ASP A 39 -37.25 3.69 9.62
N TYR A 40 -35.92 3.82 9.63
CA TYR A 40 -35.05 2.98 10.45
C TYR A 40 -34.54 3.78 11.65
N ILE A 41 -34.58 3.17 12.83
CA ILE A 41 -34.15 3.79 14.09
C ILE A 41 -33.01 2.97 14.67
N ARG A 42 -31.86 3.62 14.90
CA ARG A 42 -30.69 3.03 15.56
C ARG A 42 -30.88 2.99 17.07
N THR A 43 -30.90 1.79 17.63
CA THR A 43 -31.27 1.51 19.01
C THR A 43 -30.21 0.63 19.67
N LEU A 44 -29.79 1.00 20.87
CA LEU A 44 -28.96 0.19 21.76
C LEU A 44 -29.86 -0.66 22.65
N VAL A 45 -29.57 -1.96 22.73
CA VAL A 45 -30.36 -2.97 23.43
C VAL A 45 -29.45 -3.67 24.44
N LEU A 46 -29.58 -3.32 25.71
CA LEU A 46 -28.83 -3.91 26.82
C LEU A 46 -29.56 -5.14 27.33
N LEU A 47 -28.87 -6.28 27.38
CA LEU A 47 -29.46 -7.52 27.88
C LEU A 47 -29.44 -7.57 29.41
N ARG A 48 -30.42 -8.29 29.96
CA ARG A 48 -30.64 -8.38 31.41
C ARG A 48 -29.61 -9.24 32.12
N ASP A 49 -29.11 -10.28 31.47
CA ASP A 49 -28.08 -11.15 32.05
C ASP A 49 -26.70 -10.51 31.80
N GLN A 50 -26.15 -9.90 32.84
CA GLN A 50 -24.85 -9.23 32.83
C GLN A 50 -23.83 -10.00 33.66
N VAL A 51 -22.54 -9.78 33.42
CA VAL A 51 -21.50 -10.20 34.36
C VAL A 51 -21.57 -9.31 35.60
N ASP A 52 -21.49 -9.89 36.79
CA ASP A 52 -21.32 -9.12 38.03
C ASP A 52 -19.87 -8.64 38.13
N ILE A 53 -19.59 -7.54 37.42
CA ILE A 53 -18.24 -7.01 37.24
C ILE A 53 -17.64 -6.54 38.56
N ASN A 54 -18.46 -6.02 39.48
CA ASN A 54 -18.04 -5.55 40.79
C ASN A 54 -17.55 -6.73 41.64
N ALA A 55 -18.33 -7.81 41.71
CA ALA A 55 -17.92 -9.00 42.45
C ALA A 55 -16.65 -9.64 41.87
N LEU A 56 -16.50 -9.61 40.53
CA LEU A 56 -15.29 -10.10 39.87
C LEU A 56 -14.06 -9.22 40.17
N ASP A 57 -14.21 -7.89 40.12
CA ASP A 57 -13.15 -6.93 40.41
C ASP A 57 -12.65 -7.08 41.86
N GLU A 58 -13.57 -7.13 42.82
CA GLU A 58 -13.27 -7.33 44.24
C GLU A 58 -12.53 -8.65 44.49
N LYS A 59 -12.99 -9.74 43.85
CA LYS A 59 -12.34 -11.04 43.92
C LYS A 59 -10.89 -10.95 43.44
N LEU A 60 -10.65 -10.37 42.26
CA LEU A 60 -9.31 -10.28 41.66
C LEU A 60 -8.35 -9.42 42.51
N TYR A 61 -8.84 -8.40 43.19
CA TYR A 61 -8.04 -7.65 44.17
C TYR A 61 -7.73 -8.50 45.42
N SER A 62 -8.71 -9.22 45.95
CA SER A 62 -8.50 -10.09 47.13
C SER A 62 -7.49 -11.22 46.88
N GLU A 63 -7.37 -11.65 45.62
CA GLU A 63 -6.44 -12.70 45.17
C GLU A 63 -5.05 -12.15 44.81
N ASN A 64 -4.84 -10.83 44.81
CA ASN A 64 -3.63 -10.19 44.28
C ASN A 64 -3.30 -10.67 42.85
N ALA A 65 -4.33 -10.79 42.00
CA ALA A 65 -4.16 -11.26 40.63
C ALA A 65 -3.17 -10.36 39.86
N SER A 66 -2.29 -10.98 39.08
CA SER A 66 -1.44 -10.23 38.14
C SER A 66 -2.32 -9.52 37.11
N LEU A 67 -1.84 -8.41 36.54
CA LEU A 67 -2.57 -7.67 35.50
C LEU A 67 -2.99 -8.58 34.34
N LYS A 68 -2.09 -9.49 33.91
CA LYS A 68 -2.39 -10.48 32.86
C LYS A 68 -3.53 -11.41 33.24
N HIS A 69 -3.52 -11.95 34.46
CA HIS A 69 -4.58 -12.84 34.92
C HIS A 69 -5.92 -12.09 35.03
N ARG A 70 -5.90 -10.88 35.58
CA ARG A 70 -7.06 -10.00 35.69
C ARG A 70 -7.71 -9.70 34.35
N ALA A 71 -6.94 -9.23 33.37
CA ALA A 71 -7.46 -8.89 32.05
C ALA A 71 -8.09 -10.12 31.37
N PHE A 72 -7.39 -11.26 31.39
CA PHE A 72 -7.89 -12.51 30.83
C PHE A 72 -9.21 -12.97 31.45
N GLU A 73 -9.33 -12.98 32.78
CA GLU A 73 -10.55 -13.39 33.48
C GLU A 73 -11.73 -12.46 33.18
N VAL A 74 -11.50 -11.15 33.15
CA VAL A 74 -12.55 -10.16 32.86
C VAL A 74 -13.03 -10.28 31.41
N ILE A 75 -12.12 -10.26 30.44
CA ILE A 75 -12.47 -10.30 29.01
C ILE A 75 -13.20 -11.60 28.66
N THR A 76 -12.67 -12.75 29.09
CA THR A 76 -13.28 -14.05 28.78
C THR A 76 -14.63 -14.25 29.47
N ALA A 77 -14.83 -13.71 30.68
CA ALA A 77 -16.14 -13.73 31.33
C ALA A 77 -17.20 -12.93 30.55
N LEU A 78 -16.82 -11.75 30.04
CA LEU A 78 -17.70 -10.89 29.23
C LEU A 78 -18.03 -11.53 27.87
N GLN A 79 -17.01 -12.03 27.15
CA GLN A 79 -17.17 -12.74 25.88
C GLN A 79 -18.12 -13.94 26.04
N LYS A 80 -17.87 -14.80 27.04
CA LYS A 80 -18.72 -15.96 27.32
C LYS A 80 -20.15 -15.57 27.68
N LYS A 81 -20.35 -14.48 28.43
CA LYS A 81 -21.69 -13.98 28.77
C LYS A 81 -22.46 -13.59 27.52
N ALA A 82 -21.84 -12.84 26.61
CA ALA A 82 -22.48 -12.46 25.35
C ALA A 82 -22.79 -13.67 24.45
N GLU A 83 -21.82 -14.57 24.25
CA GLU A 83 -22.00 -15.79 23.46
C GLU A 83 -23.18 -16.65 23.94
N THR A 84 -23.30 -16.83 25.26
CA THR A 84 -24.32 -17.71 25.85
C THR A 84 -25.72 -17.11 25.88
N THR A 85 -25.85 -15.78 25.84
CA THR A 85 -27.14 -15.09 26.08
C THR A 85 -27.70 -14.36 24.86
N GLN A 86 -26.85 -13.92 23.92
CA GLN A 86 -27.31 -13.16 22.75
C GLN A 86 -27.92 -14.03 21.63
N ALA A 87 -27.64 -15.34 21.61
CA ALA A 87 -28.02 -16.21 20.49
C ALA A 87 -29.50 -16.10 20.09
N ASN A 88 -30.42 -16.08 21.06
CA ASN A 88 -31.86 -16.03 20.80
C ASN A 88 -32.31 -14.70 20.18
N ILE A 89 -31.79 -13.57 20.67
CA ILE A 89 -32.15 -12.25 20.14
C ILE A 89 -31.47 -11.97 18.80
N LEU A 90 -30.22 -12.42 18.60
CA LEU A 90 -29.52 -12.31 17.32
C LEU A 90 -30.20 -13.12 16.22
N SER A 91 -30.68 -14.34 16.52
CA SER A 91 -31.48 -15.12 15.56
C SER A 91 -32.74 -14.35 15.13
N TYR A 92 -33.46 -13.76 16.10
CA TYR A 92 -34.64 -12.95 15.81
C TYR A 92 -34.30 -11.71 14.95
N ILE A 93 -33.21 -11.00 15.26
CA ILE A 93 -32.77 -9.82 14.49
C ILE A 93 -32.36 -10.24 13.07
N GLN A 94 -31.67 -11.37 12.90
CA GLN A 94 -31.26 -11.88 11.59
C GLN A 94 -32.47 -12.25 10.71
N ASP A 95 -33.53 -12.80 11.29
CA ASP A 95 -34.78 -13.06 10.58
C ASP A 95 -35.40 -11.73 10.09
N LYS A 96 -35.47 -10.71 10.96
CA LYS A 96 -35.98 -9.38 10.61
C LYS A 96 -35.10 -8.64 9.60
N TYR A 97 -33.79 -8.87 9.62
CA TYR A 97 -32.87 -8.37 8.61
C TYR A 97 -33.16 -8.99 7.24
N SER A 98 -33.38 -10.30 7.19
CA SER A 98 -33.73 -11.04 5.96
C SER A 98 -35.09 -10.61 5.38
N GLU A 99 -36.00 -10.11 6.21
CA GLU A 99 -37.29 -9.53 5.81
C GLU A 99 -37.19 -8.07 5.33
N GLY A 100 -36.02 -7.42 5.44
CA GLY A 100 -35.86 -5.98 5.15
C GLY A 100 -36.55 -5.07 6.19
N ASN A 101 -36.68 -5.55 7.43
CA ASN A 101 -37.21 -4.79 8.57
C ASN A 101 -36.12 -4.33 9.55
N VAL A 102 -34.91 -4.86 9.41
CA VAL A 102 -33.66 -4.37 10.03
C VAL A 102 -32.68 -4.05 8.90
N PHE A 103 -32.07 -2.87 8.97
CA PHE A 103 -31.07 -2.41 8.00
C PHE A 103 -29.66 -2.83 8.39
N SER A 104 -29.30 -2.72 9.67
CA SER A 104 -28.00 -3.10 10.20
C SER A 104 -28.10 -3.51 11.67
N TYR A 105 -27.17 -4.33 12.15
CA TYR A 105 -27.05 -4.64 13.58
C TYR A 105 -25.61 -5.03 13.95
N LYS A 106 -25.24 -4.86 15.22
CA LYS A 106 -23.92 -5.17 15.75
C LYS A 106 -23.99 -5.66 17.20
N SER A 107 -23.25 -6.73 17.49
CA SER A 107 -23.12 -7.30 18.83
C SER A 107 -21.87 -6.75 19.53
N PHE A 108 -21.98 -6.50 20.84
CA PHE A 108 -20.90 -6.11 21.73
C PHE A 108 -20.88 -7.02 22.96
N TRP A 109 -19.72 -7.60 23.25
CA TRP A 109 -19.52 -8.45 24.41
C TRP A 109 -19.20 -7.68 25.69
N ILE A 110 -18.58 -6.50 25.57
CA ILE A 110 -18.11 -5.70 26.72
C ILE A 110 -19.19 -5.39 27.76
N SER A 111 -20.44 -5.23 27.32
CA SER A 111 -21.59 -4.94 28.19
C SER A 111 -22.82 -5.77 27.82
N ASN A 112 -22.62 -6.92 27.15
CA ASN A 112 -23.69 -7.77 26.62
C ASN A 112 -24.82 -6.95 25.93
N LEU A 113 -24.42 -6.21 24.91
CA LEU A 113 -25.20 -5.15 24.26
C LEU A 113 -25.33 -5.44 22.76
N ILE A 114 -26.45 -5.03 22.15
CA ILE A 114 -26.66 -5.09 20.71
C ILE A 114 -27.09 -3.73 20.20
N MET A 115 -26.44 -3.21 19.16
CA MET A 115 -26.96 -2.09 18.36
C MET A 115 -27.81 -2.67 17.22
N VAL A 116 -29.03 -2.18 17.04
CA VAL A 116 -29.93 -2.57 15.96
C VAL A 116 -30.51 -1.33 15.28
N GLU A 117 -30.46 -1.30 13.96
CA GLU A 117 -31.07 -0.28 13.12
C GLU A 117 -32.31 -0.88 12.45
N GLY A 118 -33.47 -0.70 13.06
CA GLY A 118 -34.71 -1.40 12.69
C GLY A 118 -35.91 -0.48 12.53
N LYS A 119 -36.94 -0.97 11.84
CA LYS A 119 -38.22 -0.26 11.73
C LYS A 119 -38.91 -0.13 13.09
N PRO A 120 -39.76 0.90 13.31
CA PRO A 120 -40.49 1.07 14.57
C PRO A 120 -41.23 -0.18 15.04
N SER A 121 -41.79 -0.99 14.13
CA SER A 121 -42.44 -2.25 14.50
C SER A 121 -41.48 -3.24 15.17
N VAL A 122 -40.28 -3.42 14.61
CA VAL A 122 -39.25 -4.33 15.16
C VAL A 122 -38.75 -3.82 16.50
N ILE A 123 -38.51 -2.51 16.64
CA ILE A 123 -38.04 -1.92 17.90
C ILE A 123 -39.10 -2.11 19.00
N ASN A 124 -40.39 -1.91 18.70
CA ASN A 124 -41.48 -2.19 19.64
C ASN A 124 -41.59 -3.69 20.00
N GLU A 125 -41.32 -4.60 19.06
CA GLU A 125 -41.26 -6.04 19.36
C GLU A 125 -40.10 -6.37 20.32
N ILE A 126 -38.93 -5.75 20.14
CA ILE A 126 -37.77 -5.92 21.05
C ILE A 126 -38.06 -5.37 22.45
N MET A 127 -38.78 -4.26 22.58
CA MET A 127 -39.19 -3.68 23.88
C MET A 127 -40.02 -4.62 24.74
N ASN A 128 -40.67 -5.62 24.15
CA ASN A 128 -41.51 -6.58 24.87
C ASN A 128 -40.76 -7.88 25.24
N ARG A 129 -39.47 -7.98 24.94
CA ARG A 129 -38.69 -9.18 25.24
C ARG A 129 -38.25 -9.21 26.71
N MET A 130 -38.29 -10.40 27.32
CA MET A 130 -37.93 -10.59 28.74
C MET A 130 -36.41 -10.58 29.00
N ASP A 131 -35.61 -10.86 27.97
CA ASP A 131 -34.15 -10.90 28.02
C ASP A 131 -33.49 -9.51 27.90
N VAL A 132 -34.27 -8.47 27.60
CA VAL A 132 -33.82 -7.07 27.53
C VAL A 132 -34.06 -6.37 28.87
N VAL A 133 -33.10 -5.59 29.35
CA VAL A 133 -33.24 -4.76 30.56
C VAL A 133 -33.46 -3.28 30.23
N GLN A 134 -32.72 -2.76 29.26
CA GLN A 134 -32.75 -1.35 28.91
C GLN A 134 -32.61 -1.19 27.40
N MET A 135 -33.31 -0.20 26.84
CA MET A 135 -33.15 0.26 25.47
C MET A 135 -32.95 1.76 25.44
N ASP A 136 -32.02 2.20 24.60
CA ASP A 136 -31.71 3.61 24.40
C ASP A 136 -31.48 3.91 22.91
N LEU A 137 -31.60 5.17 22.51
CA LEU A 137 -31.23 5.61 21.18
C LEU A 137 -29.70 5.49 21.02
N ASP A 138 -29.24 5.03 19.87
CA ASP A 138 -27.82 5.13 19.50
C ASP A 138 -27.48 6.60 19.22
N ALA A 139 -27.33 7.38 20.29
CA ALA A 139 -27.30 8.83 20.23
C ALA A 139 -25.97 9.40 19.77
N LEU A 140 -26.01 10.66 19.33
CA LEU A 140 -24.85 11.42 18.89
C LEU A 140 -24.11 12.01 20.11
N LEU A 141 -22.82 11.72 20.20
CA LEU A 141 -21.89 12.29 21.17
C LEU A 141 -21.41 13.65 20.69
N GLN A 142 -20.99 14.49 21.63
CA GLN A 142 -20.42 15.80 21.36
C GLN A 142 -19.04 15.91 21.98
N ILE A 143 -18.16 16.69 21.35
CA ILE A 143 -16.83 16.99 21.88
C ILE A 143 -16.91 18.10 22.94
N ASP A 144 -16.04 18.05 23.95
CA ASP A 144 -15.82 19.20 24.83
C ASP A 144 -14.90 20.21 24.16
N TYR A 145 -15.48 21.01 23.27
CA TYR A 145 -14.73 22.01 22.50
C TYR A 145 -13.88 22.91 23.42
N PRO A 146 -12.60 23.16 23.05
CA PRO A 146 -11.77 24.14 23.73
C PRO A 146 -12.45 25.51 23.76
N VAL A 147 -12.33 26.22 24.87
CA VAL A 147 -12.91 27.56 25.03
C VAL A 147 -12.08 28.65 24.34
N GLU A 148 -10.78 28.39 24.17
CA GLU A 148 -9.87 29.26 23.46
C GLU A 148 -8.95 28.39 22.60
N ARG A 149 -8.70 28.89 21.39
CA ARG A 149 -7.82 28.26 20.42
C ARG A 149 -6.98 29.35 19.78
N THR A 150 -5.67 29.21 19.90
CA THR A 150 -4.72 30.01 19.12
C THR A 150 -4.07 29.08 18.11
N ASP A 151 -4.37 29.33 16.83
CA ASP A 151 -3.81 28.57 15.71
C ASP A 151 -2.33 28.92 15.49
N GLN A 152 -1.53 27.89 15.18
CA GLN A 152 -0.09 27.94 14.90
C GLN A 152 0.76 28.78 15.87
N PHE A 153 1.40 28.08 16.80
CA PHE A 153 2.40 28.60 17.72
C PHE A 153 3.72 27.84 17.52
N ASP A 154 4.58 28.35 16.63
CA ASP A 154 5.83 27.71 16.22
C ASP A 154 7.04 28.32 16.93
N ASN A 155 7.03 28.28 18.27
CA ASN A 155 8.24 28.51 19.06
C ASN A 155 8.72 27.16 19.63
N PRO A 156 9.94 26.71 19.31
CA PRO A 156 10.50 25.53 19.95
C PRO A 156 10.81 25.86 21.42
N GLU A 157 10.13 25.15 22.32
CA GLU A 157 10.50 25.10 23.73
C GLU A 157 11.04 23.70 24.03
N SER A 158 12.16 23.59 24.75
CA SER A 158 12.74 22.27 25.03
C SER A 158 11.89 21.44 26.02
N LEU A 159 11.01 22.08 26.78
CA LEU A 159 10.20 21.43 27.82
C LEU A 159 9.00 22.29 28.22
N GLU A 160 7.80 21.77 27.98
CA GLU A 160 6.56 22.50 28.25
C GLU A 160 6.33 22.83 29.73
N PRO A 161 5.77 24.02 30.05
CA PRO A 161 5.44 24.39 31.43
C PRO A 161 4.53 23.39 32.12
N GLY A 162 3.56 22.82 31.41
CA GLY A 162 2.62 21.83 31.96
C GLY A 162 3.33 20.61 32.53
N ILE A 163 4.39 20.14 31.86
CA ILE A 163 5.21 18.99 32.26
C ILE A 163 5.98 19.29 33.55
N LYS A 164 6.51 20.51 33.70
CA LYS A 164 7.18 20.96 34.92
C LYS A 164 6.20 21.15 36.08
N ILE A 165 5.01 21.71 35.82
CA ILE A 165 4.00 21.99 36.84
C ILE A 165 3.57 20.70 37.55
N ILE A 166 3.44 19.60 36.80
CA ILE A 166 3.07 18.29 37.34
C ILE A 166 4.29 17.46 37.79
N ASN A 167 5.52 18.01 37.73
CA ASN A 167 6.78 17.34 38.06
C ASN A 167 7.10 16.07 37.23
N ALA A 168 6.64 15.99 35.98
CA ALA A 168 6.93 14.84 35.11
C ALA A 168 8.39 14.82 34.62
N ASP A 169 9.00 15.98 34.45
CA ASP A 169 10.41 16.15 34.07
C ASP A 169 11.39 15.49 35.04
N LYS A 170 11.02 15.39 36.32
CA LYS A 170 11.82 14.67 37.33
C LYS A 170 11.91 13.18 37.07
N LEU A 171 10.89 12.57 36.47
CA LEU A 171 10.90 11.16 36.07
C LEU A 171 11.79 10.96 34.84
N TRP A 172 11.77 11.90 33.90
CA TRP A 172 12.63 11.84 32.71
C TRP A 172 14.12 11.86 33.11
N ALA A 173 14.48 12.65 34.13
CA ALA A 173 15.84 12.66 34.67
C ALA A 173 16.29 11.30 35.24
N LEU A 174 15.34 10.43 35.60
CA LEU A 174 15.57 9.05 36.05
C LEU A 174 15.56 8.03 34.89
N GLY A 175 15.29 8.45 33.66
CA GLY A 175 15.11 7.56 32.49
C GLY A 175 13.70 6.98 32.35
N ILE A 176 12.73 7.52 33.10
CA ILE A 176 11.32 7.15 33.00
C ILE A 176 10.63 8.14 32.07
N THR A 177 10.39 7.75 30.82
CA THR A 177 9.87 8.58 29.72
C THR A 177 8.59 8.03 29.09
N GLY A 178 8.05 6.93 29.62
CA GLY A 178 6.87 6.22 29.10
C GLY A 178 7.22 5.04 28.22
N ALA A 179 8.51 4.72 28.05
CA ALA A 179 8.96 3.67 27.15
C ALA A 179 8.31 2.30 27.42
N GLY A 180 7.86 1.64 26.34
CA GLY A 180 7.18 0.35 26.38
C GLY A 180 5.75 0.38 26.94
N ARG A 181 5.18 1.57 27.16
CA ARG A 181 3.77 1.76 27.57
C ARG A 181 2.92 2.22 26.40
N ILE A 182 1.61 1.98 26.50
CA ILE A 182 0.66 2.32 25.45
C ILE A 182 -0.40 3.25 26.01
N VAL A 183 -0.66 4.36 25.34
CA VAL A 183 -1.78 5.25 25.64
C VAL A 183 -2.80 5.23 24.51
N MET A 184 -4.05 5.57 24.84
CA MET A 184 -5.12 5.68 23.86
C MET A 184 -5.92 6.97 24.06
N ASN A 185 -6.40 7.56 22.96
CA ASN A 185 -7.54 8.46 23.01
C ASN A 185 -8.74 7.92 22.22
N ILE A 186 -9.94 8.26 22.71
CA ILE A 186 -11.20 8.14 21.98
C ILE A 186 -11.63 9.58 21.71
N ASP A 187 -11.43 10.04 20.48
CA ASP A 187 -11.54 11.46 20.13
C ASP A 187 -11.90 11.62 18.63
N THR A 188 -11.58 12.78 18.08
CA THR A 188 -11.68 13.21 16.68
C THR A 188 -10.65 12.55 15.75
N GLY A 189 -9.74 11.76 16.32
CA GLY A 189 -8.67 11.04 15.63
C GLY A 189 -7.29 11.57 15.98
N VAL A 190 -6.26 11.14 15.24
CA VAL A 190 -4.87 11.58 15.46
C VAL A 190 -4.19 11.77 14.12
N GLN A 191 -3.52 12.91 13.92
CA GLN A 191 -2.77 13.19 12.72
C GLN A 191 -1.46 12.40 12.70
N LEU A 192 -1.42 11.30 11.95
CA LEU A 192 -0.23 10.44 11.90
C LEU A 192 1.02 11.19 11.41
N SER A 193 0.89 12.07 10.41
CA SER A 193 2.04 12.77 9.80
C SER A 193 2.69 13.84 10.69
N HIS A 194 2.14 14.11 11.88
CA HIS A 194 2.73 15.11 12.78
C HIS A 194 4.11 14.62 13.26
N PRO A 195 5.21 15.40 13.10
CA PRO A 195 6.57 14.94 13.42
C PRO A 195 6.75 14.47 14.86
N ALA A 196 5.97 15.05 15.79
CA ALA A 196 6.00 14.69 17.19
C ALA A 196 5.18 13.42 17.55
N LEU A 197 4.36 12.89 16.62
CA LEU A 197 3.47 11.74 16.86
C LEU A 197 3.81 10.53 15.98
N GLN A 198 4.31 10.75 14.76
CA GLN A 198 4.47 9.70 13.75
C GLN A 198 5.34 8.52 14.22
N PHE A 199 6.39 8.79 14.99
CA PHE A 199 7.37 7.77 15.40
C PHE A 199 6.88 6.90 16.54
N LYS A 200 5.96 7.40 17.36
CA LYS A 200 5.41 6.71 18.52
C LYS A 200 4.05 6.06 18.23
N TRP A 201 3.59 6.09 16.99
CA TRP A 201 2.42 5.34 16.60
C TRP A 201 2.70 3.84 16.64
N ARG A 202 1.91 3.08 17.39
CA ARG A 202 2.10 1.64 17.53
C ARG A 202 1.98 0.88 16.20
N GLY A 203 1.23 1.41 15.24
CA GLY A 203 1.03 0.80 13.91
C GLY A 203 2.31 0.69 13.06
N ASN A 204 3.42 1.29 13.51
CA ASN A 204 4.75 1.08 12.92
C ASN A 204 5.30 -0.33 13.22
N HIS A 205 4.80 -1.01 14.25
CA HIS A 205 5.32 -2.30 14.74
C HIS A 205 4.29 -3.43 14.68
N VAL A 206 3.00 -3.10 14.53
CA VAL A 206 1.89 -4.06 14.50
C VAL A 206 0.93 -3.75 13.35
N PRO A 207 0.10 -4.72 12.90
CA PRO A 207 -0.96 -4.46 11.92
C PRO A 207 -1.81 -3.23 12.30
N HIS A 208 -2.13 -2.37 11.32
CA HIS A 208 -2.81 -1.10 11.59
C HIS A 208 -4.14 -1.26 12.35
N ASN A 209 -4.87 -2.34 12.13
CA ASN A 209 -6.13 -2.65 12.83
C ASN A 209 -5.96 -2.97 14.32
N GLN A 210 -4.73 -3.17 14.80
CA GLN A 210 -4.38 -3.30 16.22
C GLN A 210 -3.91 -1.97 16.85
N ALA A 211 -3.72 -0.91 16.06
CA ALA A 211 -3.26 0.40 16.51
C ALA A 211 -4.19 1.58 16.16
N TRP A 212 -5.17 1.35 15.29
CA TRP A 212 -6.13 2.33 14.84
C TRP A 212 -7.49 1.67 14.60
N ILE A 213 -8.54 2.27 15.16
CA ILE A 213 -9.92 1.90 14.86
C ILE A 213 -10.75 3.12 14.47
N ASP A 214 -11.41 3.02 13.32
CA ASP A 214 -12.43 3.95 12.86
C ASP A 214 -13.77 3.19 12.74
N PRO A 215 -14.57 3.13 13.83
CA PRO A 215 -15.86 2.45 13.84
C PRO A 215 -16.85 2.92 12.76
N GLN A 216 -16.66 4.14 12.23
CA GLN A 216 -17.49 4.71 11.18
C GLN A 216 -17.15 4.14 9.78
N GLY A 217 -16.07 3.35 9.66
CA GLY A 217 -15.68 2.69 8.41
C GLY A 217 -14.92 3.58 7.42
N GLY A 218 -14.27 4.64 7.90
CA GLY A 218 -13.69 5.68 7.06
C GLY A 218 -12.20 5.52 6.71
N THR A 219 -11.37 5.02 7.64
CA THR A 219 -9.91 5.03 7.46
C THR A 219 -9.20 3.81 8.03
N THR A 220 -8.21 3.30 7.30
CA THR A 220 -7.30 2.22 7.74
C THR A 220 -5.98 2.76 8.31
N THR A 221 -5.83 4.08 8.37
CA THR A 221 -4.66 4.81 8.89
C THR A 221 -5.13 6.01 9.70
N PRO A 222 -4.44 6.40 10.79
CA PRO A 222 -4.84 7.53 11.61
C PRO A 222 -4.95 8.85 10.84
N ASN A 223 -6.09 9.51 11.02
CA ASN A 223 -6.30 10.90 10.64
C ASN A 223 -7.18 11.59 11.68
N ASP A 224 -7.11 12.91 11.75
CA ASP A 224 -7.89 13.72 12.68
C ASP A 224 -8.85 14.64 11.91
N CYS A 225 -10.11 14.71 12.33
CA CYS A 225 -11.13 15.56 11.70
C CYS A 225 -11.26 16.97 12.32
N ASP A 226 -10.69 17.24 13.50
CA ASP A 226 -10.89 18.50 14.24
C ASP A 226 -9.60 19.15 14.77
N ILE A 227 -8.48 18.42 14.82
CA ILE A 227 -7.21 18.70 15.53
C ILE A 227 -7.21 18.33 17.01
N HIS A 228 -8.41 18.26 17.61
CA HIS A 228 -8.56 18.11 19.05
C HIS A 228 -7.89 16.84 19.56
N GLY A 229 -8.07 15.72 18.85
CA GLY A 229 -7.48 14.44 19.22
C GLY A 229 -5.97 14.39 19.00
N SER A 230 -5.44 15.08 17.99
CA SER A 230 -4.00 15.26 17.80
C SER A 230 -3.39 16.08 18.93
N HIS A 231 -4.09 17.11 19.41
CA HIS A 231 -3.64 17.95 20.52
C HIS A 231 -3.65 17.19 21.85
N THR A 232 -4.71 16.41 22.11
CA THR A 232 -4.77 15.55 23.30
C THR A 232 -3.70 14.46 23.25
N MET A 233 -3.52 13.80 22.11
CA MET A 233 -2.46 12.80 21.92
C MET A 233 -1.07 13.39 22.06
N GLY A 234 -0.83 14.57 21.49
CA GLY A 234 0.42 15.31 21.62
C GLY A 234 0.75 15.64 23.08
N THR A 235 -0.25 15.99 23.89
CA THR A 235 -0.03 16.27 25.32
C THR A 235 0.35 15.00 26.08
N MET A 236 -0.08 13.83 25.60
CA MET A 236 0.34 12.54 26.17
C MET A 236 1.74 12.11 25.71
N THR A 237 2.04 12.13 24.40
CA THR A 237 3.22 11.45 23.83
C THR A 237 4.09 12.28 22.87
N GLY A 238 3.72 13.53 22.60
CA GLY A 238 4.36 14.35 21.58
C GLY A 238 5.87 14.59 21.80
N TRP A 239 6.70 14.03 20.92
CA TRP A 239 8.15 14.26 20.90
C TRP A 239 8.69 14.24 19.47
N SER A 240 9.42 15.29 19.09
CA SER A 240 9.97 15.46 17.74
C SER A 240 11.46 15.11 17.70
N PRO A 241 11.89 14.01 17.05
CA PRO A 241 13.32 13.69 16.92
C PRO A 241 14.08 14.66 16.01
N THR A 242 13.38 15.40 15.14
CA THR A 242 13.99 16.36 14.21
C THR A 242 14.41 17.65 14.88
N THR A 243 13.69 18.06 15.93
CA THR A 243 13.92 19.33 16.66
C THR A 243 14.33 19.14 18.11
N GLY A 244 14.14 17.94 18.68
CA GLY A 244 14.32 17.68 20.11
C GLY A 244 13.23 18.31 21.00
N ASP A 245 12.18 18.84 20.39
CA ASP A 245 11.05 19.50 21.06
C ASP A 245 10.09 18.47 21.68
N THR A 246 9.59 18.75 22.88
CA THR A 246 8.78 17.81 23.65
C THR A 246 7.56 18.50 24.25
N VAL A 247 6.37 18.09 23.79
CA VAL A 247 5.06 18.54 24.32
C VAL A 247 4.32 17.44 25.09
N GLY A 248 4.72 16.19 24.92
CA GLY A 248 4.14 15.04 25.60
C GLY A 248 4.70 14.83 26.99
N VAL A 249 3.84 14.45 27.93
CA VAL A 249 4.25 14.05 29.28
C VAL A 249 5.03 12.73 29.27
N ALA A 250 4.68 11.79 28.41
CA ALA A 250 5.31 10.49 28.23
C ALA A 250 5.85 10.33 26.79
N PRO A 251 6.95 11.03 26.45
CA PRO A 251 7.45 11.14 25.06
C PRO A 251 7.87 9.82 24.42
N ASP A 252 8.18 8.79 25.20
CA ASP A 252 8.55 7.47 24.68
C ASP A 252 7.45 6.42 24.74
N ALA A 253 6.25 6.77 25.24
CA ALA A 253 5.10 5.88 25.17
C ALA A 253 4.58 5.78 23.73
N GLU A 254 4.17 4.58 23.35
CA GLU A 254 3.45 4.37 22.10
C GLU A 254 1.99 4.81 22.24
N TRP A 255 1.36 5.12 21.12
CA TRP A 255 -0.06 5.43 21.10
C TRP A 255 -0.86 4.59 20.10
N ILE A 256 -2.10 4.31 20.51
CA ILE A 256 -3.19 3.80 19.69
C ILE A 256 -4.36 4.80 19.76
N ALA A 257 -5.30 4.76 18.83
CA ALA A 257 -6.41 5.72 18.85
C ALA A 257 -7.69 5.17 18.22
N ALA A 258 -8.83 5.70 18.69
CA ALA A 258 -10.14 5.48 18.10
C ALA A 258 -10.79 6.80 17.66
N LYS A 259 -11.19 6.85 16.40
CA LYS A 259 -11.89 8.00 15.82
C LYS A 259 -13.39 7.86 15.94
N THR A 260 -13.96 8.29 17.07
CA THR A 260 -15.40 8.16 17.34
C THR A 260 -16.13 9.49 17.28
N ILE A 261 -15.46 10.63 17.43
CA ILE A 261 -16.08 11.95 17.58
C ILE A 261 -15.89 12.80 16.31
N CYS A 262 -16.46 12.38 15.18
CA CYS A 262 -16.40 13.14 13.92
C CYS A 262 -17.79 13.31 13.28
N THR A 263 -18.00 12.79 12.06
CA THR A 263 -19.19 13.08 11.24
C THR A 263 -20.46 12.38 11.70
N SER A 264 -20.36 11.25 12.41
CA SER A 264 -21.52 10.50 12.91
C SER A 264 -21.17 9.84 14.25
N PRO A 265 -21.01 10.64 15.33
CA PRO A 265 -20.41 10.18 16.57
C PRO A 265 -21.41 9.38 17.41
N HIS A 266 -21.75 8.17 17.00
CA HIS A 266 -22.72 7.35 17.71
C HIS A 266 -22.16 6.73 18.99
N THR A 267 -23.01 6.60 20.00
CA THR A 267 -22.68 5.93 21.28
C THR A 267 -22.13 4.51 21.06
N SER A 268 -22.71 3.76 20.11
CA SER A 268 -22.22 2.43 19.72
C SER A 268 -20.77 2.39 19.25
N TYR A 269 -20.27 3.47 18.64
CA TYR A 269 -18.88 3.55 18.16
C TYR A 269 -17.88 3.73 19.30
N SER A 270 -18.22 4.52 20.32
CA SER A 270 -17.39 4.60 21.54
C SER A 270 -17.39 3.29 22.31
N ILE A 271 -18.53 2.58 22.38
CA ILE A 271 -18.59 1.24 22.99
C ILE A 271 -17.73 0.25 22.22
N GLN A 272 -17.73 0.31 20.89
CA GLN A 272 -16.83 -0.48 20.06
C GLN A 272 -15.36 -0.18 20.36
N ALA A 273 -15.00 1.10 20.51
CA ALA A 273 -13.64 1.51 20.79
C ALA A 273 -13.17 1.02 22.17
N PHE A 274 -14.00 1.11 23.20
CA PHE A 274 -13.70 0.55 24.52
C PHE A 274 -13.53 -0.97 24.48
N GLN A 275 -14.39 -1.67 23.75
CA GLN A 275 -14.27 -3.12 23.56
C GLN A 275 -12.97 -3.49 22.83
N TRP A 276 -12.64 -2.76 21.77
CA TRP A 276 -11.40 -2.98 21.01
C TRP A 276 -10.17 -2.71 21.87
N ALA A 277 -10.17 -1.66 22.70
CA ALA A 277 -9.05 -1.35 23.59
C ALA A 277 -8.73 -2.48 24.58
N MET A 278 -9.74 -3.26 24.96
CA MET A 278 -9.56 -4.41 25.86
C MET A 278 -8.94 -5.62 25.17
N ASP A 279 -9.10 -5.76 23.84
CA ASP A 279 -8.62 -6.92 23.07
C ASP A 279 -8.34 -6.53 21.60
N PRO A 280 -7.30 -5.71 21.30
CA PRO A 280 -7.06 -5.18 19.95
C PRO A 280 -6.72 -6.24 18.91
N ASP A 281 -6.01 -7.30 19.27
CA ASP A 281 -5.64 -8.41 18.38
C ASP A 281 -6.66 -9.56 18.36
N GLY A 282 -7.65 -9.54 19.26
CA GLY A 282 -8.69 -10.57 19.38
C GLY A 282 -8.22 -11.81 20.16
N ASN A 283 -7.09 -11.73 20.87
CA ASN A 283 -6.60 -12.75 21.77
C ASN A 283 -6.55 -12.23 23.23
N PRO A 284 -7.47 -12.66 24.11
CA PRO A 284 -7.48 -12.20 25.51
C PRO A 284 -6.26 -12.64 26.34
N GLY A 285 -5.38 -13.50 25.80
CA GLY A 285 -4.13 -13.93 26.43
C GLY A 285 -2.95 -12.97 26.21
N THR A 286 -3.08 -11.99 25.32
CA THR A 286 -2.12 -10.92 25.04
C THR A 286 -2.59 -9.65 25.73
N ILE A 287 -1.75 -9.10 26.61
CA ILE A 287 -2.01 -7.82 27.31
C ILE A 287 -1.02 -6.72 26.92
N SER A 288 -0.06 -7.07 26.07
CA SER A 288 0.99 -6.16 25.60
C SER A 288 0.49 -5.18 24.55
N ASP A 289 -0.74 -5.34 24.09
CA ASP A 289 -1.47 -4.53 23.11
C ASP A 289 -2.61 -3.71 23.74
N MET A 290 -2.99 -3.99 24.99
CA MET A 290 -3.92 -3.16 25.76
C MET A 290 -3.28 -1.82 26.14
N PRO A 291 -4.00 -0.68 25.99
CA PRO A 291 -3.51 0.59 26.50
C PRO A 291 -3.54 0.61 28.02
N ASP A 292 -2.53 1.24 28.63
CA ASP A 292 -2.50 1.48 30.07
C ASP A 292 -3.56 2.51 30.51
N VAL A 293 -3.94 3.41 29.59
CA VAL A 293 -4.92 4.47 29.81
C VAL A 293 -5.66 4.87 28.53
N ILE A 294 -6.94 5.19 28.67
CA ILE A 294 -7.79 5.78 27.64
C ILE A 294 -8.21 7.19 28.08
N SER A 295 -7.79 8.20 27.32
CA SER A 295 -8.20 9.60 27.50
C SER A 295 -9.42 9.91 26.63
N ASN A 296 -10.41 10.57 27.24
CA ASN A 296 -11.69 10.92 26.62
C ASN A 296 -11.99 12.40 26.85
N SER A 297 -12.44 13.09 25.80
CA SER A 297 -12.78 14.52 25.84
C SER A 297 -14.04 14.82 25.03
N TRP A 298 -15.06 14.02 25.31
CA TRP A 298 -16.38 14.09 24.72
C TRP A 298 -17.44 13.77 25.77
N TYR A 299 -18.70 14.02 25.44
CA TYR A 299 -19.85 13.83 26.31
C TYR A 299 -21.12 13.43 25.53
N ASP A 300 -22.09 12.83 26.21
CA ASP A 300 -23.44 12.57 25.69
C ASP A 300 -24.39 13.65 26.25
N PRO A 301 -24.96 14.53 25.40
CA PRO A 301 -25.77 15.65 25.87
C PRO A 301 -27.12 15.23 26.47
N ASP A 302 -27.67 14.09 26.03
CA ASP A 302 -29.08 13.74 26.26
C ASP A 302 -29.26 12.46 27.10
N VAL A 303 -28.17 11.84 27.56
CA VAL A 303 -28.25 10.69 28.46
C VAL A 303 -28.87 11.10 29.79
N THR A 304 -29.74 10.24 30.32
CA THR A 304 -30.50 10.51 31.56
C THR A 304 -30.31 9.43 32.64
N ASN A 305 -29.71 8.30 32.29
CA ASN A 305 -29.47 7.17 33.19
C ASN A 305 -27.99 6.76 33.23
N GLU A 306 -27.09 7.74 33.09
CA GLU A 306 -25.64 7.55 33.12
C GLU A 306 -25.16 6.79 34.39
N CYS A 307 -25.86 6.94 35.52
CA CYS A 307 -25.48 6.35 36.81
C CYS A 307 -25.81 4.85 36.96
N SER A 308 -26.52 4.23 36.02
CA SER A 308 -26.92 2.81 36.11
C SER A 308 -27.01 2.07 34.77
N GLY A 309 -26.91 2.77 33.64
CA GLY A 309 -27.15 2.22 32.30
C GLY A 309 -25.91 1.78 31.52
N ILE A 310 -25.98 1.98 30.19
CA ILE A 310 -25.01 1.46 29.20
C ILE A 310 -23.59 1.99 29.44
N TYR A 311 -23.42 3.30 29.71
CA TYR A 311 -22.10 3.88 29.96
C TYR A 311 -21.43 3.29 31.20
N LYS A 312 -22.11 3.30 32.35
CA LYS A 312 -21.58 2.70 33.59
C LYS A 312 -21.14 1.26 33.37
N THR A 313 -22.03 0.43 32.79
CA THR A 313 -21.75 -0.99 32.56
C THR A 313 -20.50 -1.19 31.69
N THR A 314 -20.35 -0.38 30.65
CA THR A 314 -19.21 -0.44 29.73
C THR A 314 -17.91 0.04 30.40
N LEU A 315 -17.94 1.19 31.09
CA LEU A 315 -16.75 1.78 31.69
C LEU A 315 -16.24 0.99 32.90
N ASP A 316 -17.13 0.42 33.72
CA ASP A 316 -16.74 -0.49 34.81
C ASP A 316 -16.02 -1.74 34.28
N ALA A 317 -16.45 -2.28 33.12
CA ALA A 317 -15.80 -3.43 32.49
C ALA A 317 -14.37 -3.11 32.02
N VAL A 318 -14.16 -1.94 31.40
CA VAL A 318 -12.82 -1.48 30.97
C VAL A 318 -11.89 -1.35 32.17
N GLU A 319 -12.34 -0.70 33.24
CA GLU A 319 -11.50 -0.48 34.42
C GLU A 319 -11.21 -1.77 35.19
N ALA A 320 -12.18 -2.69 35.29
CA ALA A 320 -11.99 -3.99 35.92
C ALA A 320 -10.92 -4.84 35.21
N ALA A 321 -10.80 -4.72 33.88
CA ALA A 321 -9.73 -5.36 33.11
C ALA A 321 -8.34 -4.76 33.40
N GLY A 322 -8.28 -3.60 34.03
CA GLY A 322 -7.05 -2.96 34.50
C GLY A 322 -6.62 -1.73 33.72
N ILE A 323 -7.41 -1.27 32.75
CA ILE A 323 -7.15 -0.06 31.95
C ILE A 323 -7.63 1.18 32.72
N ALA A 324 -6.83 2.25 32.77
CA ALA A 324 -7.30 3.51 33.35
C ALA A 324 -8.22 4.27 32.37
N VAL A 325 -9.38 4.74 32.83
CA VAL A 325 -10.25 5.64 32.04
C VAL A 325 -10.17 7.04 32.62
N VAL A 326 -9.81 8.01 31.78
CA VAL A 326 -9.67 9.44 32.14
C VAL A 326 -10.57 10.29 31.25
N PHE A 327 -11.28 11.25 31.85
CA PHE A 327 -12.20 12.17 31.19
C PHE A 327 -11.88 13.62 31.53
N SER A 328 -12.05 14.53 30.56
CA SER A 328 -12.05 15.98 30.82
C SER A 328 -13.28 16.41 31.62
N ALA A 329 -13.22 17.36 32.56
CA ALA A 329 -14.39 17.73 33.35
C ALA A 329 -15.55 18.38 32.56
N GLY A 330 -15.27 18.97 31.40
CA GLY A 330 -16.20 19.82 30.65
C GLY A 330 -15.92 21.30 30.87
N ASN A 331 -16.44 22.13 29.96
CA ASN A 331 -16.09 23.55 29.85
C ASN A 331 -17.28 24.49 30.16
N ASN A 332 -18.21 24.06 31.00
CA ASN A 332 -19.45 24.77 31.34
C ASN A 332 -19.44 25.41 32.75
N GLY A 333 -18.26 25.51 33.36
CA GLY A 333 -18.07 26.16 34.66
C GLY A 333 -18.34 27.68 34.64
N PRO A 334 -18.26 28.34 35.80
CA PRO A 334 -17.84 27.83 37.12
C PRO A 334 -19.01 27.37 38.01
N GLY A 335 -20.22 27.23 37.45
CA GLY A 335 -21.41 26.83 38.22
C GLY A 335 -21.28 25.44 38.84
N SER A 336 -22.03 25.18 39.92
CA SER A 336 -22.14 23.83 40.51
C SER A 336 -22.86 22.86 39.56
N GLN A 337 -22.51 21.57 39.62
CA GLN A 337 -23.13 20.51 38.80
C GLN A 337 -23.03 20.78 37.28
N THR A 338 -21.86 21.25 36.84
CA THR A 338 -21.59 21.58 35.43
C THR A 338 -20.75 20.51 34.72
N ILE A 339 -20.37 19.43 35.42
CA ILE A 339 -19.67 18.28 34.83
C ILE A 339 -20.57 17.62 33.79
N THR A 340 -20.05 17.45 32.58
CA THR A 340 -20.79 16.85 31.46
C THR A 340 -20.90 15.33 31.61
N LYS A 341 -21.87 14.70 30.94
CA LYS A 341 -22.17 13.26 31.09
C LYS A 341 -21.44 12.46 30.02
N PRO A 342 -20.97 11.21 30.27
CA PRO A 342 -21.26 10.35 31.41
C PRO A 342 -20.27 10.54 32.58
N LYS A 343 -19.49 11.61 32.59
CA LYS A 343 -18.32 11.81 33.44
C LYS A 343 -18.62 12.03 34.93
N ASN A 344 -19.91 12.12 35.25
CA ASN A 344 -20.43 12.12 36.61
C ASN A 344 -20.41 10.72 37.24
N ILE A 345 -20.27 9.63 36.48
CA ILE A 345 -20.23 8.27 37.04
C ILE A 345 -19.16 8.17 38.14
N ASN A 346 -19.58 7.65 39.30
CA ASN A 346 -18.77 7.44 40.50
C ASN A 346 -19.15 6.10 41.15
N THR A 347 -18.55 5.01 40.68
CA THR A 347 -18.71 3.67 41.28
C THR A 347 -17.68 3.39 42.36
N ASP A 348 -16.53 4.06 42.30
CA ASP A 348 -15.52 4.16 43.36
C ASP A 348 -14.85 5.55 43.35
N GLU A 349 -13.81 5.75 44.17
CA GLU A 349 -13.13 7.05 44.36
C GLU A 349 -12.42 7.60 43.12
N VAL A 350 -12.05 6.74 42.16
CA VAL A 350 -11.25 7.14 41.00
C VAL A 350 -11.81 6.66 39.67
N ASN A 351 -12.96 5.98 39.67
CA ASN A 351 -13.65 5.51 38.47
C ASN A 351 -14.11 6.68 37.59
N VAL A 352 -13.92 6.55 36.27
CA VAL A 352 -14.18 7.63 35.29
C VAL A 352 -13.47 8.92 35.74
N PHE A 353 -12.14 8.83 35.75
CA PHE A 353 -11.27 9.82 36.41
C PHE A 353 -11.34 11.17 35.72
N CYS A 354 -12.05 12.10 36.34
CA CYS A 354 -12.44 13.38 35.79
C CYS A 354 -11.41 14.45 36.18
N VAL A 355 -10.99 15.25 35.19
CA VAL A 355 -9.87 16.17 35.35
C VAL A 355 -10.29 17.62 35.12
N GLY A 356 -10.12 18.46 36.14
CA GLY A 356 -10.30 19.91 36.09
C GLY A 356 -9.12 20.64 35.47
N ALA A 357 -9.37 21.82 34.90
CA ALA A 357 -8.34 22.65 34.26
C ALA A 357 -7.86 23.77 35.18
N ILE A 358 -6.55 23.87 35.38
CA ILE A 358 -5.91 25.05 35.97
C ILE A 358 -5.18 25.88 34.92
N ASP A 359 -5.04 27.17 35.21
CA ASP A 359 -4.12 28.07 34.55
C ASP A 359 -2.70 27.85 35.10
N GLY A 360 -1.87 27.20 34.29
CA GLY A 360 -0.49 26.90 34.64
C GLY A 360 0.38 28.14 34.80
N ALA A 361 0.15 29.18 33.98
CA ALA A 361 0.90 30.43 34.06
C ALA A 361 0.56 31.19 35.36
N ALA A 362 -0.72 31.23 35.73
CA ALA A 362 -1.15 31.80 37.01
C ALA A 362 -0.55 31.05 38.20
N TYR A 363 -0.53 29.72 38.16
CA TYR A 363 0.08 28.90 39.21
C TYR A 363 1.59 29.15 39.38
N ILE A 364 2.35 29.18 38.27
CA ILE A 364 3.78 29.54 38.29
C ILE A 364 3.99 30.97 38.82
N GLY A 365 3.08 31.89 38.52
CA GLY A 365 3.06 33.26 39.05
C GLY A 365 2.76 33.38 40.56
N GLY A 366 2.56 32.25 41.26
CA GLY A 366 2.31 32.19 42.70
C GLY A 366 0.83 32.26 43.09
N ASN A 367 -0.10 32.15 42.14
CA ASN A 367 -1.53 32.08 42.46
C ASN A 367 -1.88 30.73 43.10
N THR A 368 -2.46 30.78 44.30
CA THR A 368 -2.91 29.59 45.04
C THR A 368 -4.31 29.13 44.66
N ASN A 369 -5.02 29.89 43.82
CA ASN A 369 -6.34 29.56 43.27
C ASN A 369 -6.35 29.66 41.73
N PRO A 370 -5.58 28.82 41.02
CA PRO A 370 -5.39 28.93 39.58
C PRO A 370 -6.48 28.23 38.73
N ILE A 371 -7.62 27.81 39.29
CA ILE A 371 -8.67 27.11 38.49
C ILE A 371 -9.13 27.98 37.31
N ALA A 372 -9.25 27.37 36.14
CA ALA A 372 -9.81 28.03 34.97
C ALA A 372 -11.31 28.32 35.19
N SER A 373 -11.78 29.50 34.76
CA SER A 373 -13.17 29.92 34.97
C SER A 373 -14.19 29.02 34.28
N PHE A 374 -13.83 28.45 33.13
CA PHE A 374 -14.66 27.53 32.36
C PHE A 374 -14.67 26.10 32.92
N SER A 375 -13.73 25.72 33.80
CA SER A 375 -13.61 24.34 34.28
C SER A 375 -14.88 23.94 35.02
N SER A 376 -15.56 22.92 34.51
CA SER A 376 -16.77 22.38 35.13
C SER A 376 -16.49 21.83 36.54
N ARG A 377 -17.53 21.85 37.37
CA ARG A 377 -17.47 21.59 38.82
C ARG A 377 -18.58 20.68 39.28
N GLY A 378 -18.28 19.88 40.29
CA GLY A 378 -19.28 19.07 40.99
C GLY A 378 -20.27 19.90 41.82
N PRO A 379 -21.04 19.27 42.72
CA PRO A 379 -21.01 17.84 43.03
C PRO A 379 -21.43 16.93 41.87
N SER A 380 -21.02 15.68 41.92
CA SER A 380 -21.52 14.66 41.00
C SER A 380 -23.01 14.39 41.25
N THR A 381 -23.75 14.14 40.17
CA THR A 381 -25.13 13.65 40.21
C THR A 381 -25.23 12.14 40.38
N CYS A 382 -24.14 11.41 40.12
CA CYS A 382 -24.03 9.98 40.41
C CYS A 382 -23.22 9.76 41.68
N GLY A 383 -23.61 8.77 42.48
CA GLY A 383 -22.83 8.36 43.65
C GLY A 383 -23.45 8.74 44.99
N GLY A 384 -22.77 8.28 46.05
CA GLY A 384 -23.27 8.19 47.41
C GLY A 384 -22.95 9.41 48.29
N THR A 385 -22.03 9.26 49.24
CA THR A 385 -21.67 10.31 50.22
C THR A 385 -20.15 10.46 50.31
N GLY A 386 -19.66 11.61 50.76
CA GLY A 386 -18.21 11.85 50.91
C GLY A 386 -17.53 12.09 49.57
N SER A 387 -16.35 11.48 49.35
CA SER A 387 -15.55 11.63 48.12
C SER A 387 -16.30 11.22 46.86
N LEU A 388 -17.27 10.28 46.95
CA LEU A 388 -18.10 9.89 45.81
C LEU A 388 -19.07 10.98 45.32
N LEU A 389 -19.24 12.09 46.05
CA LEU A 389 -19.97 13.28 45.59
C LEU A 389 -19.06 14.31 44.92
N ILE A 390 -17.74 14.10 44.96
CA ILE A 390 -16.77 15.09 44.49
C ILE A 390 -16.36 14.78 43.06
N LYS A 391 -16.44 15.80 42.20
CA LYS A 391 -15.89 15.85 40.85
C LYS A 391 -15.39 17.28 40.59
N PRO A 392 -14.32 17.50 39.80
CA PRO A 392 -13.40 16.47 39.28
C PRO A 392 -12.64 15.74 40.40
N GLU A 393 -11.99 14.61 40.11
CA GLU A 393 -11.14 13.91 41.09
C GLU A 393 -9.83 14.65 41.33
N VAL A 394 -9.24 15.21 40.27
CA VAL A 394 -7.98 15.96 40.30
C VAL A 394 -8.00 17.09 39.28
N SER A 395 -6.98 17.93 39.33
CA SER A 395 -6.78 19.00 38.35
C SER A 395 -5.40 18.90 37.69
N ALA A 396 -5.30 19.40 36.47
CA ALA A 396 -4.06 19.49 35.70
C ALA A 396 -4.04 20.76 34.81
N PRO A 397 -2.89 21.14 34.25
CA PRO A 397 -2.80 22.30 33.36
C PRO A 397 -3.73 22.18 32.15
N GLY A 398 -4.56 23.20 31.93
CA GLY A 398 -5.57 23.18 30.85
C GLY A 398 -5.85 24.54 30.21
N VAL A 399 -5.02 25.56 30.45
CA VAL A 399 -5.14 26.89 29.83
C VAL A 399 -3.89 27.16 29.01
N SER A 400 -4.07 27.59 27.76
CA SER A 400 -2.97 27.86 26.82
C SER A 400 -1.95 26.72 26.76
N VAL A 401 -2.43 25.48 26.67
CA VAL A 401 -1.56 24.30 26.59
C VAL A 401 -1.07 24.15 25.17
N ARG A 402 0.26 24.16 24.99
CA ARG A 402 0.93 23.92 23.72
C ARG A 402 0.97 22.43 23.43
N SER A 403 0.45 22.01 22.29
CA SER A 403 0.55 20.63 21.82
C SER A 403 0.33 20.54 20.30
N CYS A 404 0.43 19.33 19.76
CA CYS A 404 0.41 19.02 18.34
C CYS A 404 -0.87 19.53 17.66
N ASN A 405 -0.71 20.04 16.43
CA ASN A 405 -1.84 20.40 15.55
C ASN A 405 -2.01 19.35 14.42
N SER A 406 -2.82 19.66 13.41
CA SER A 406 -3.14 18.74 12.29
C SER A 406 -2.18 18.76 11.09
N SER A 407 -1.08 19.52 11.13
CA SER A 407 -0.19 19.70 9.95
C SER A 407 1.27 19.36 10.24
N SER A 408 1.97 20.15 11.05
CA SER A 408 3.38 19.91 11.44
C SER A 408 3.86 20.85 12.57
N GLY A 409 2.97 21.65 13.14
CA GLY A 409 3.29 22.68 14.13
C GLY A 409 2.48 22.49 15.41
N TYR A 410 2.54 23.47 16.29
CA TYR A 410 1.85 23.38 17.58
C TYR A 410 0.71 24.40 17.66
N SER A 411 -0.26 24.18 18.55
CA SER A 411 -1.31 25.14 18.87
C SER A 411 -1.49 25.26 20.37
N LEU A 412 -1.99 26.42 20.81
CA LEU A 412 -2.35 26.67 22.20
C LEU A 412 -3.87 26.49 22.35
N LEU A 413 -4.29 25.50 23.11
CA LEU A 413 -5.70 25.27 23.42
C LEU A 413 -5.96 25.43 24.92
N SER A 414 -7.10 26.04 25.25
CA SER A 414 -7.61 26.14 26.62
C SER A 414 -8.88 25.30 26.75
N GLY A 415 -8.86 24.32 27.66
CA GLY A 415 -9.97 23.41 27.91
C GLY A 415 -9.60 22.34 28.94
N THR A 416 -10.60 21.77 29.60
CA THR A 416 -10.39 20.56 30.43
C THR A 416 -9.89 19.38 29.60
N SER A 417 -10.14 19.40 28.29
CA SER A 417 -9.60 18.47 27.30
C SER A 417 -8.08 18.50 27.16
N MET A 418 -7.42 19.57 27.61
CA MET A 418 -5.95 19.66 27.67
C MET A 418 -5.42 19.23 29.05
N ALA A 419 -6.26 19.27 30.09
CA ALA A 419 -5.90 18.80 31.43
C ALA A 419 -5.93 17.27 31.54
N SER A 420 -6.98 16.63 31.01
CA SER A 420 -7.11 15.16 30.95
C SER A 420 -5.87 14.43 30.40
N PRO A 421 -5.30 14.80 29.23
CA PRO A 421 -4.15 14.12 28.67
C PRO A 421 -2.84 14.30 29.48
N HIS A 422 -2.69 15.35 30.29
CA HIS A 422 -1.56 15.42 31.23
C HIS A 422 -1.60 14.26 32.24
N VAL A 423 -2.80 13.94 32.75
CA VAL A 423 -3.01 12.82 33.67
C VAL A 423 -2.79 11.49 32.96
N ALA A 424 -3.26 11.34 31.72
CA ALA A 424 -3.05 10.11 30.95
C ALA A 424 -1.56 9.86 30.65
N GLY A 425 -0.81 10.88 30.24
CA GLY A 425 0.65 10.76 30.08
C GLY A 425 1.36 10.46 31.40
N ALA A 426 0.91 11.05 32.52
CA ALA A 426 1.45 10.73 33.85
C ALA A 426 1.24 9.25 34.23
N ILE A 427 0.07 8.68 33.90
CA ILE A 427 -0.20 7.25 34.12
C ILE A 427 0.79 6.40 33.32
N ALA A 428 1.11 6.74 32.07
CA ALA A 428 2.10 6.02 31.27
C ALA A 428 3.50 6.08 31.88
N LEU A 429 3.95 7.26 32.36
CA LEU A 429 5.23 7.37 33.08
C LEU A 429 5.29 6.44 34.29
N LEU A 430 4.26 6.47 35.15
CA LEU A 430 4.21 5.64 36.36
C LEU A 430 4.12 4.15 36.01
N LYS A 431 3.43 3.80 34.93
CA LYS A 431 3.32 2.41 34.46
C LYS A 431 4.62 1.86 33.89
N GLN A 432 5.55 2.69 33.40
CA GLN A 432 6.90 2.21 33.08
C GLN A 432 7.62 1.73 34.35
N PHE A 433 7.44 2.42 35.47
CA PHE A 433 8.03 2.04 36.76
C PHE A 433 7.37 0.80 37.38
N VAL A 434 6.03 0.76 37.39
CA VAL A 434 5.22 -0.32 37.99
C VAL A 434 4.24 -0.93 36.97
N PRO A 435 4.73 -1.68 35.97
CA PRO A 435 3.93 -2.11 34.82
C PRO A 435 2.79 -3.07 35.17
N ASN A 436 2.90 -3.77 36.30
CA ASN A 436 1.91 -4.77 36.74
C ASN A 436 0.75 -4.20 37.57
N LEU A 437 0.76 -2.92 37.93
CA LEU A 437 -0.36 -2.31 38.66
C LEU A 437 -1.52 -1.96 37.72
N THR A 438 -2.74 -2.01 38.24
CA THR A 438 -3.95 -1.64 37.51
C THR A 438 -4.06 -0.13 37.36
N GLY A 439 -4.81 0.32 36.35
CA GLY A 439 -5.15 1.74 36.19
C GLY A 439 -5.73 2.37 37.46
N LYS A 440 -6.60 1.65 38.19
CA LYS A 440 -7.15 2.09 39.49
C LYS A 440 -6.07 2.36 40.54
N GLN A 441 -5.07 1.49 40.67
CA GLN A 441 -3.97 1.69 41.63
C GLN A 441 -3.11 2.91 41.27
N ILE A 442 -2.83 3.13 39.99
CA ILE A 442 -2.07 4.31 39.54
C ILE A 442 -2.88 5.61 39.72
N LYS A 443 -4.18 5.59 39.38
CA LYS A 443 -5.08 6.72 39.64
C LYS A 443 -5.16 7.08 41.12
N LEU A 444 -5.23 6.09 42.01
CA LEU A 444 -5.19 6.30 43.46
C LEU A 444 -3.88 6.93 43.94
N ALA A 445 -2.74 6.58 43.34
CA ALA A 445 -1.47 7.23 43.65
C ALA A 445 -1.53 8.72 43.30
N LEU A 446 -1.91 9.05 42.06
CA LEU A 446 -2.06 10.44 41.60
C LEU A 446 -3.09 11.23 42.43
N TYR A 447 -4.21 10.60 42.79
CA TYR A 447 -5.27 11.17 43.61
C TYR A 447 -4.79 11.48 45.04
N ASN A 448 -4.11 10.54 45.69
CA ASN A 448 -3.68 10.71 47.09
C ASN A 448 -2.46 11.61 47.26
N THR A 449 -1.64 11.78 46.22
CA THR A 449 -0.45 12.65 46.25
C THR A 449 -0.68 14.00 45.59
N ALA A 450 -1.90 14.27 45.11
CA ALA A 450 -2.23 15.57 44.53
C ALA A 450 -1.98 16.70 45.53
N LYS A 451 -1.47 17.81 45.02
CA LYS A 451 -1.25 19.03 45.78
C LYS A 451 -2.57 19.75 45.97
N ASP A 452 -3.04 19.77 47.22
CA ASP A 452 -4.24 20.49 47.65
C ASP A 452 -4.20 21.98 47.23
N LEU A 453 -5.28 22.45 46.60
CA LEU A 453 -5.48 23.81 46.12
C LEU A 453 -6.91 24.24 46.44
N GLY A 454 -7.13 25.54 46.66
CA GLY A 454 -8.46 26.05 46.98
C GLY A 454 -8.86 25.81 48.43
N THR A 455 -10.00 25.15 48.64
CA THR A 455 -10.49 24.90 50.01
C THR A 455 -9.74 23.72 50.57
N ALA A 456 -9.18 23.84 51.79
CA ALA A 456 -8.40 22.76 52.38
C ALA A 456 -9.16 21.42 52.39
N GLY A 457 -8.53 20.39 51.83
CA GLY A 457 -9.12 19.08 51.63
C GLY A 457 -9.75 18.91 50.24
N GLU A 458 -10.46 17.80 50.07
CA GLU A 458 -11.09 17.48 48.79
C GLU A 458 -12.31 18.37 48.52
N ASP A 459 -12.39 18.99 47.33
CA ASP A 459 -13.46 19.91 46.99
C ASP A 459 -13.97 19.80 45.54
N ASN A 460 -15.16 20.34 45.28
CA ASN A 460 -15.83 20.28 43.96
C ASN A 460 -15.23 21.22 42.90
N THR A 461 -14.15 21.92 43.21
CA THR A 461 -13.44 22.82 42.29
C THR A 461 -12.18 22.16 41.75
N TYR A 462 -11.35 21.61 42.65
CA TYR A 462 -10.05 21.02 42.30
C TYR A 462 -9.97 19.50 42.49
N GLY A 463 -10.98 18.89 43.09
CA GLY A 463 -10.90 17.50 43.56
C GLY A 463 -9.93 17.38 44.74
N LYS A 464 -8.98 16.44 44.67
CA LYS A 464 -7.83 16.36 45.58
C LYS A 464 -6.75 17.41 45.32
N GLY A 465 -6.84 18.13 44.20
CA GLY A 465 -5.88 19.17 43.84
C GLY A 465 -5.12 18.89 42.55
N LEU A 466 -4.00 19.60 42.36
CA LEU A 466 -3.14 19.49 41.20
C LEU A 466 -2.29 18.21 41.27
N ILE A 467 -2.28 17.40 40.21
CA ILE A 467 -1.46 16.18 40.19
C ILE A 467 0.04 16.48 40.36
N ASP A 468 0.74 15.62 41.13
CA ASP A 468 2.18 15.65 41.31
C ASP A 468 2.75 14.25 40.98
N VAL A 469 3.29 14.11 39.77
CA VAL A 469 3.73 12.83 39.20
C VAL A 469 4.93 12.28 39.97
N PHE A 470 5.83 13.15 40.44
CA PHE A 470 6.98 12.71 41.23
C PHE A 470 6.58 12.26 42.63
N ALA A 471 5.63 12.94 43.26
CA ALA A 471 5.09 12.49 44.54
C ALA A 471 4.36 11.13 44.39
N ALA A 472 3.60 10.94 43.29
CA ALA A 472 2.97 9.67 42.98
C ALA A 472 4.01 8.55 42.78
N PHE A 473 5.07 8.81 42.03
CA PHE A 473 6.21 7.89 41.87
C PHE A 473 6.80 7.46 43.23
N LEU A 474 7.09 8.43 44.12
CA LEU A 474 7.63 8.14 45.45
C LEU A 474 6.65 7.38 46.35
N SER A 475 5.33 7.51 46.13
CA SER A 475 4.34 6.72 46.86
C SER A 475 4.27 5.25 46.40
N LEU A 476 4.75 4.97 45.19
CA LEU A 476 4.72 3.65 44.56
C LEU A 476 6.01 2.83 44.82
N GLY A 477 7.10 3.43 45.31
CA GLY A 477 8.36 2.73 45.57
C GLY A 477 9.32 3.43 46.54
N ILE A 478 10.26 2.68 47.14
CA ILE A 478 11.27 3.18 48.09
C ILE A 478 12.61 3.39 47.36
N PRO A 479 13.34 4.51 47.59
CA PRO A 479 14.67 4.74 47.02
C PRO A 479 15.65 3.59 47.28
N ASP A 480 16.17 2.97 46.21
CA ASP A 480 17.24 1.98 46.29
C ASP A 480 18.62 2.65 46.21
N THR A 481 19.58 2.11 46.97
CA THR A 481 20.98 2.56 46.99
C THR A 481 21.95 1.48 46.51
N THR A 482 21.43 0.31 46.19
CA THR A 482 22.19 -0.84 45.71
C THR A 482 22.27 -0.78 44.19
N SER A 483 23.46 -0.91 43.62
CA SER A 483 23.64 -0.94 42.16
C SER A 483 23.29 -2.31 41.56
N PRO A 484 22.98 -2.37 40.25
CA PRO A 484 22.85 -3.62 39.54
C PRO A 484 24.12 -4.48 39.63
N THR A 485 23.94 -5.79 39.55
CA THR A 485 25.06 -6.74 39.49
C THR A 485 25.95 -6.52 38.26
N GLN A 486 27.26 -6.79 38.40
CA GLN A 486 28.22 -6.65 37.31
C GLN A 486 27.94 -7.69 36.20
N ILE A 487 27.93 -7.24 34.94
CA ILE A 487 27.89 -8.13 33.78
C ILE A 487 29.23 -8.86 33.65
N GLY A 488 29.25 -10.18 33.88
CA GLY A 488 30.46 -10.98 33.83
C GLY A 488 30.66 -11.78 32.54
N ASP A 489 29.67 -11.78 31.65
CA ASP A 489 29.53 -12.70 30.53
C ASP A 489 29.37 -12.00 29.17
N LEU A 490 29.80 -10.74 29.05
CA LEU A 490 29.81 -10.04 27.78
C LEU A 490 30.70 -10.79 26.79
N VAL A 491 30.13 -11.18 25.66
CA VAL A 491 30.82 -11.88 24.58
C VAL A 491 30.51 -11.26 23.22
N ILE A 492 31.40 -11.50 22.27
CA ILE A 492 31.19 -11.14 20.87
C ILE A 492 30.92 -12.42 20.08
N ILE A 493 29.84 -12.39 19.33
CA ILE A 493 29.38 -13.49 18.49
C ILE A 493 29.20 -13.02 17.04
N ASN A 494 29.10 -13.99 16.12
CA ASN A 494 28.76 -13.78 14.71
C ASN A 494 29.56 -12.67 14.00
N PRO A 495 30.90 -12.68 14.05
CA PRO A 495 31.68 -11.66 13.36
C PRO A 495 31.45 -11.70 11.86
N THR A 496 31.27 -10.52 11.26
CA THR A 496 31.16 -10.32 9.81
C THR A 496 32.36 -9.51 9.34
N SER A 497 32.46 -9.25 8.04
CA SER A 497 33.50 -8.39 7.47
C SER A 497 33.48 -6.96 8.04
N ASN A 498 32.32 -6.41 8.43
CA ASN A 498 32.20 -5.01 8.86
C ASN A 498 31.24 -4.81 10.05
N SER A 499 30.91 -5.88 10.79
CA SER A 499 30.07 -5.80 11.97
C SER A 499 30.37 -6.90 13.00
N LEU A 500 30.04 -6.62 14.25
CA LEU A 500 30.17 -7.53 15.39
C LEU A 500 28.87 -7.52 16.20
N THR A 501 28.43 -8.68 16.71
CA THR A 501 27.27 -8.77 17.60
C THR A 501 27.74 -8.97 19.03
N LEU A 502 27.36 -8.07 19.93
CA LEU A 502 27.56 -8.18 21.37
C LEU A 502 26.41 -8.99 21.98
N GLN A 503 26.71 -9.81 22.98
CA GLN A 503 25.72 -10.58 23.74
C GLN A 503 26.10 -10.65 25.22
N TRP A 504 25.13 -10.46 26.12
CA TRP A 504 25.32 -10.55 27.58
C TRP A 504 24.03 -10.96 28.29
N THR A 505 24.10 -11.30 29.58
CA THR A 505 22.90 -11.54 30.39
C THR A 505 22.48 -10.25 31.11
N ALA A 506 21.19 -9.89 31.02
CA ALA A 506 20.62 -8.75 31.74
C ALA A 506 20.85 -8.92 33.26
N PRO A 507 21.53 -7.96 33.93
CA PRO A 507 21.91 -8.14 35.32
C PRO A 507 20.70 -8.06 36.26
N SER A 508 20.82 -8.72 37.42
CA SER A 508 19.85 -8.58 38.50
C SER A 508 20.07 -7.28 39.26
N ASP A 509 18.98 -6.72 39.78
CA ASP A 509 18.96 -5.53 40.63
C ASP A 509 17.89 -5.69 41.72
N SER A 510 18.02 -4.99 42.85
CA SER A 510 17.08 -5.07 43.98
C SER A 510 15.85 -4.18 43.83
N SER A 511 15.86 -3.25 42.87
CA SER A 511 14.73 -2.36 42.62
C SER A 511 13.62 -3.09 41.81
N PRO A 512 12.34 -2.72 42.01
CA PRO A 512 11.21 -3.36 41.32
C PRO A 512 11.27 -3.27 39.79
N SER A 513 11.94 -2.25 39.24
CA SER A 513 12.08 -2.03 37.80
C SER A 513 13.34 -2.68 37.22
N GLY A 514 14.21 -3.25 38.05
CA GLY A 514 15.45 -3.87 37.60
C GLY A 514 16.41 -2.85 36.97
N VAL A 515 17.10 -3.31 35.92
CA VAL A 515 17.99 -2.48 35.10
C VAL A 515 17.17 -1.67 34.11
N VAL A 516 17.45 -0.37 33.99
CA VAL A 516 16.72 0.56 33.11
C VAL A 516 17.58 1.15 32.00
N GLY A 517 18.89 0.87 31.97
CA GLY A 517 19.72 1.23 30.83
C GLY A 517 21.13 0.64 30.84
N TYR A 518 21.80 0.76 29.69
CA TYR A 518 23.19 0.37 29.48
C TYR A 518 24.03 1.54 28.93
N ASP A 519 25.30 1.64 29.37
CA ASP A 519 26.35 2.44 28.72
C ASP A 519 27.29 1.46 28.03
N VAL A 520 27.28 1.42 26.69
CA VAL A 520 28.05 0.49 25.86
C VAL A 520 29.17 1.25 25.18
N ARG A 521 30.41 0.73 25.24
CA ARG A 521 31.58 1.43 24.67
C ARG A 521 32.54 0.49 23.97
N TRP A 522 33.33 1.02 23.03
CA TRP A 522 34.36 0.27 22.30
C TRP A 522 35.71 0.99 22.22
N ALA A 523 36.78 0.21 22.05
CA ALA A 523 38.15 0.68 21.82
C ALA A 523 38.98 -0.34 21.02
N LEU A 524 40.16 0.06 20.51
CA LEU A 524 41.12 -0.84 19.84
C LEU A 524 42.10 -1.51 20.83
N THR A 525 41.97 -1.21 22.12
CA THR A 525 42.73 -1.81 23.22
C THR A 525 41.77 -2.30 24.30
N PRO A 526 42.12 -3.32 25.10
CA PRO A 526 41.26 -3.83 26.17
C PRO A 526 40.75 -2.73 27.12
N ILE A 527 39.47 -2.80 27.50
CA ILE A 527 38.81 -1.87 28.42
C ILE A 527 38.74 -2.53 29.79
N THR A 528 39.76 -2.32 30.63
CA THR A 528 39.94 -3.08 31.89
C THR A 528 39.57 -2.31 33.16
N ASP A 529 39.30 -1.01 33.07
CA ASP A 529 38.98 -0.14 34.20
C ASP A 529 38.11 1.07 33.79
N THR A 530 37.66 1.85 34.77
CA THR A 530 36.77 3.00 34.56
C THR A 530 37.42 4.14 33.78
N ILE A 531 38.73 4.29 33.85
CA ILE A 531 39.43 5.33 33.08
C ILE A 531 39.44 4.94 31.61
N ALA A 532 39.79 3.68 31.32
CA ALA A 532 39.75 3.13 29.97
C ALA A 532 38.33 3.16 29.40
N PHE A 533 37.32 2.81 30.20
CA PHE A 533 35.90 2.88 29.80
C PHE A 533 35.48 4.31 29.47
N ASN A 534 35.80 5.28 30.34
CA ASN A 534 35.42 6.68 30.11
C ASN A 534 36.10 7.30 28.88
N ASN A 535 37.28 6.82 28.49
CA ASN A 535 38.00 7.24 27.29
C ASN A 535 37.60 6.47 26.02
N ALA A 536 36.90 5.33 26.15
CA ALA A 536 36.41 4.53 25.04
C ALA A 536 35.24 5.23 24.32
N THR A 537 35.04 4.88 23.05
CA THR A 537 34.01 5.49 22.21
C THR A 537 32.63 4.96 22.59
N PRO A 538 31.66 5.82 22.94
CA PRO A 538 30.32 5.39 23.31
C PRO A 538 29.51 4.91 22.11
N LEU A 539 28.62 3.94 22.36
CA LEU A 539 27.60 3.44 21.45
C LEU A 539 26.23 3.60 22.10
N THR A 540 25.25 4.02 21.30
CA THR A 540 23.87 4.14 21.76
C THR A 540 23.22 2.75 21.76
N PHE A 541 22.67 2.35 22.89
CA PHE A 541 21.76 1.20 22.99
C PHE A 541 20.33 1.72 22.90
N GLU A 542 19.60 1.37 21.83
CA GLU A 542 18.25 1.90 21.55
C GLU A 542 17.10 1.03 22.11
N GLY A 543 17.43 -0.11 22.75
CA GLY A 543 16.45 -1.01 23.37
C GLY A 543 16.15 -0.67 24.83
N LEU A 544 15.05 -1.23 25.35
CA LEU A 544 14.85 -1.35 26.80
C LEU A 544 15.61 -2.58 27.31
N PRO A 545 16.28 -2.50 28.47
CA PRO A 545 16.81 -3.69 29.09
C PRO A 545 15.71 -4.73 29.34
N ASP A 546 16.01 -5.96 29.03
CA ASP A 546 15.13 -7.10 29.31
C ASP A 546 15.19 -7.44 30.81
N THR A 547 14.27 -8.29 31.23
CA THR A 547 14.19 -8.84 32.58
C THR A 547 15.50 -9.52 32.99
N ALA A 548 15.86 -9.39 34.27
CA ALA A 548 17.07 -9.99 34.81
C ALA A 548 17.18 -11.49 34.46
N GLY A 549 18.31 -11.90 33.90
CA GLY A 549 18.56 -13.26 33.43
C GLY A 549 18.23 -13.51 31.96
N ALA A 550 17.56 -12.60 31.28
CA ALA A 550 17.35 -12.67 29.83
C ALA A 550 18.64 -12.37 29.06
N ILE A 551 18.72 -12.86 27.82
CA ILE A 551 19.86 -12.65 26.94
C ILE A 551 19.65 -11.36 26.14
N GLU A 552 20.57 -10.44 26.29
CA GLU A 552 20.64 -9.19 25.56
C GLU A 552 21.55 -9.33 24.35
N SER A 553 21.25 -8.59 23.29
CA SER A 553 22.12 -8.55 22.11
C SER A 553 22.12 -7.19 21.43
N MET A 554 23.27 -6.81 20.86
CA MET A 554 23.44 -5.56 20.13
C MET A 554 24.32 -5.78 18.89
N LEU A 555 23.84 -5.41 17.71
CA LEU A 555 24.65 -5.40 16.48
C LEU A 555 25.39 -4.07 16.36
N VAL A 556 26.70 -4.12 16.13
CA VAL A 556 27.56 -2.97 15.88
C VAL A 556 28.05 -3.04 14.44
N GLU A 557 27.59 -2.13 13.59
CA GLU A 557 27.90 -2.08 12.15
C GLU A 557 28.88 -0.96 11.79
N GLY A 558 29.35 -0.95 10.54
CA GLY A 558 30.25 0.09 10.02
C GLY A 558 31.69 0.00 10.55
N LEU A 559 32.10 -1.19 11.00
CA LEU A 559 33.45 -1.46 11.50
C LEU A 559 34.43 -1.70 10.35
N ASP A 560 35.71 -1.40 10.58
CA ASP A 560 36.77 -1.62 9.60
C ASP A 560 37.03 -3.11 9.39
N PHE A 561 37.42 -3.50 8.17
CA PHE A 561 37.74 -4.88 7.81
C PHE A 561 38.98 -5.39 8.57
N ASN A 562 38.96 -6.68 8.95
CA ASN A 562 40.08 -7.37 9.61
C ASN A 562 40.70 -6.58 10.79
N THR A 563 39.84 -6.04 11.66
CA THR A 563 40.23 -5.18 12.78
C THR A 563 39.71 -5.73 14.10
N LEU A 564 40.57 -5.71 15.13
CA LEU A 564 40.27 -6.19 16.47
C LEU A 564 39.68 -5.06 17.33
N TYR A 565 38.47 -5.27 17.82
CA TYR A 565 37.75 -4.36 18.69
C TYR A 565 37.55 -4.96 20.08
N TYR A 566 37.54 -4.10 21.10
CA TYR A 566 37.22 -4.43 22.47
C TYR A 566 36.00 -3.65 22.94
N PHE A 567 35.07 -4.31 23.64
CA PHE A 567 33.83 -3.73 24.13
C PHE A 567 33.68 -3.94 25.64
N ALA A 568 32.98 -3.01 26.29
CA ALA A 568 32.59 -3.10 27.69
C ALA A 568 31.25 -2.39 27.92
N ILE A 569 30.52 -2.80 28.98
CA ILE A 569 29.18 -2.31 29.31
C ILE A 569 29.08 -1.98 30.81
N ARG A 570 28.28 -0.96 31.15
CA ARG A 570 27.75 -0.74 32.51
C ARG A 570 26.24 -0.68 32.49
N SER A 571 25.60 -1.12 33.57
CA SER A 571 24.14 -1.12 33.75
C SER A 571 23.71 -0.08 34.78
N LYS A 572 22.51 0.46 34.62
CA LYS A 572 21.92 1.47 35.51
C LYS A 572 20.57 1.00 36.04
N ASP A 573 20.31 1.18 37.32
CA ASP A 573 18.95 1.02 37.88
C ASP A 573 18.12 2.32 37.76
N VAL A 574 16.85 2.24 38.16
CA VAL A 574 15.92 3.38 38.14
C VAL A 574 16.29 4.49 39.14
N TRP A 575 17.10 4.17 40.15
CA TRP A 575 17.52 5.12 41.19
C TRP A 575 18.86 5.81 40.89
N GLY A 576 19.48 5.50 39.75
CA GLY A 576 20.71 6.13 39.28
C GLY A 576 22.00 5.44 39.69
N ASN A 577 21.92 4.26 40.31
CA ASN A 577 23.07 3.48 40.70
C ASN A 577 23.62 2.74 39.47
N TRP A 578 24.89 2.96 39.16
CA TRP A 578 25.58 2.30 38.06
C TRP A 578 26.38 1.08 38.55
N SER A 579 26.30 -0.03 37.83
CA SER A 579 27.11 -1.22 38.08
C SER A 579 28.61 -0.95 37.90
N ASP A 580 29.42 -1.91 38.34
CA ASP A 580 30.80 -2.05 37.87
C ASP A 580 30.85 -2.37 36.37
N ILE A 581 32.01 -2.12 35.75
CA ILE A 581 32.24 -2.33 34.31
C ILE A 581 32.28 -3.83 34.01
N SER A 582 31.71 -4.25 32.90
CA SER A 582 31.76 -5.64 32.47
C SER A 582 33.19 -6.16 32.23
N ASN A 583 33.33 -7.46 31.96
CA ASN A 583 34.54 -7.97 31.32
C ASN A 583 34.77 -7.28 29.95
N SER A 584 36.03 -7.21 29.51
CA SER A 584 36.37 -6.67 28.18
C SER A 584 36.28 -7.76 27.12
N ALA A 585 35.24 -7.71 26.29
CA ALA A 585 35.04 -8.67 25.20
C ALA A 585 35.83 -8.21 23.97
N GLY A 586 36.68 -9.09 23.42
CA GLY A 586 37.50 -8.80 22.22
C GLY A 586 37.06 -9.62 21.01
N GLY A 587 36.87 -8.99 19.86
CA GLY A 587 36.38 -9.62 18.63
C GLY A 587 36.95 -9.00 17.36
N ASN A 588 37.29 -9.83 16.38
CA ASN A 588 37.89 -9.41 15.12
C ASN A 588 36.84 -9.46 14.00
N THR A 589 36.71 -8.39 13.24
CA THR A 589 35.97 -8.44 11.97
C THR A 589 36.69 -9.31 10.95
N LEU A 590 35.97 -9.79 9.94
CA LEU A 590 36.51 -10.62 8.87
C LEU A 590 37.18 -9.78 7.77
N PHE A 591 37.82 -10.46 6.81
CA PHE A 591 38.47 -9.78 5.68
C PHE A 591 37.45 -9.19 4.71
N ALA A 592 37.89 -8.27 3.85
CA ALA A 592 37.06 -7.71 2.79
C ALA A 592 36.55 -8.82 1.82
N PRO A 593 35.27 -8.78 1.41
CA PRO A 593 34.71 -9.73 0.46
C PRO A 593 35.06 -9.37 -1.00
N GLN A 594 34.79 -10.29 -1.93
CA GLN A 594 34.92 -10.05 -3.37
C GLN A 594 33.69 -10.59 -4.10
N ILE A 595 32.93 -9.73 -4.78
CA ILE A 595 31.71 -10.11 -5.50
C ILE A 595 32.01 -10.63 -6.91
N ASN A 596 31.25 -11.64 -7.33
CA ASN A 596 31.19 -12.12 -8.71
C ASN A 596 29.75 -12.43 -9.13
N ALA A 597 29.34 -12.01 -10.33
CA ALA A 597 28.02 -12.31 -10.91
C ALA A 597 28.14 -13.17 -12.17
N ASN A 598 27.25 -14.15 -12.32
CA ASN A 598 27.17 -15.01 -13.51
C ASN A 598 25.72 -15.40 -13.85
N PRO A 599 25.23 -15.17 -15.08
CA PRO A 599 25.91 -14.48 -16.17
C PRO A 599 26.05 -12.98 -15.90
N THR A 600 26.98 -12.33 -16.60
CA THR A 600 27.19 -10.87 -16.51
C THR A 600 26.17 -10.07 -17.33
N SER A 601 25.27 -10.75 -18.06
CA SER A 601 24.13 -10.19 -18.80
C SER A 601 23.10 -11.29 -19.07
N LEU A 602 21.83 -10.93 -19.25
CA LEU A 602 20.72 -11.87 -19.46
C LEU A 602 19.83 -11.43 -20.63
N SER A 603 19.39 -12.34 -21.51
CA SER A 603 18.52 -11.99 -22.66
C SER A 603 17.43 -13.05 -22.89
N LYS A 604 16.19 -12.62 -23.17
CA LYS A 604 15.03 -13.48 -23.44
C LYS A 604 14.22 -13.04 -24.66
N VAL A 605 13.57 -14.01 -25.32
CA VAL A 605 12.57 -13.78 -26.37
C VAL A 605 11.27 -14.44 -25.93
N LEU A 606 10.18 -13.68 -25.80
CA LEU A 606 8.88 -14.14 -25.31
C LEU A 606 7.76 -13.92 -26.34
N ALA A 607 6.71 -14.75 -26.27
CA ALA A 607 5.43 -14.48 -26.92
C ALA A 607 4.52 -13.64 -25.98
N PRO A 608 3.48 -12.94 -26.46
CA PRO A 608 2.54 -12.21 -25.61
C PRO A 608 1.90 -13.11 -24.55
N ASN A 609 1.60 -12.54 -23.38
CA ASN A 609 0.92 -13.22 -22.26
C ASN A 609 1.66 -14.44 -21.69
N GLN A 610 2.98 -14.36 -21.57
CA GLN A 610 3.83 -15.36 -20.92
C GLN A 610 4.49 -14.78 -19.67
N VAL A 611 4.74 -15.67 -18.70
CA VAL A 611 5.57 -15.37 -17.53
C VAL A 611 6.68 -16.40 -17.47
N VAL A 612 7.94 -15.96 -17.49
CA VAL A 612 9.14 -16.82 -17.52
C VAL A 612 10.09 -16.40 -16.41
N VAL A 613 10.74 -17.35 -15.74
CA VAL A 613 11.75 -17.06 -14.70
C VAL A 613 13.12 -17.51 -15.19
N ASP A 614 14.15 -16.69 -14.99
CA ASP A 614 15.57 -17.05 -15.17
C ASP A 614 16.41 -16.51 -14.00
N THR A 615 17.72 -16.70 -13.98
CA THR A 615 18.53 -16.47 -12.77
C THR A 615 19.88 -15.82 -13.05
N VAL A 616 20.28 -14.91 -12.17
CA VAL A 616 21.67 -14.44 -12.03
C VAL A 616 22.23 -14.95 -10.70
N VAL A 617 23.39 -15.60 -10.74
CA VAL A 617 24.07 -16.13 -9.55
C VAL A 617 25.11 -15.12 -9.05
N LEU A 618 24.92 -14.61 -7.84
CA LEU A 618 25.90 -13.78 -7.12
C LEU A 618 26.75 -14.68 -6.21
N SER A 619 28.05 -14.42 -6.11
CA SER A 619 28.99 -15.24 -5.34
C SER A 619 30.01 -14.40 -4.59
N ASN A 620 30.44 -14.85 -3.41
CA ASN A 620 31.58 -14.29 -2.69
C ASN A 620 32.84 -15.13 -2.97
N ILE A 621 33.73 -14.63 -3.82
CA ILE A 621 34.92 -15.33 -4.33
C ILE A 621 36.21 -14.96 -3.59
N SER A 622 36.12 -14.28 -2.44
CA SER A 622 37.29 -13.88 -1.66
C SER A 622 38.20 -15.07 -1.32
N SER A 623 39.51 -14.82 -1.20
CA SER A 623 40.48 -15.85 -0.79
C SER A 623 40.57 -16.04 0.73
N ASN A 624 40.04 -15.09 1.50
CA ASN A 624 40.03 -15.12 2.95
C ASN A 624 38.60 -15.17 3.50
N PRO A 625 38.38 -15.71 4.71
CA PRO A 625 37.08 -15.69 5.36
C PRO A 625 36.50 -14.26 5.40
N SER A 626 35.30 -14.11 4.85
CA SER A 626 34.61 -12.84 4.64
C SER A 626 33.11 -13.07 4.46
N THR A 627 32.32 -12.00 4.60
CA THR A 627 30.88 -11.96 4.34
C THR A 627 30.59 -10.82 3.39
N LEU A 628 29.98 -11.15 2.24
CA LEU A 628 29.54 -10.20 1.23
C LEU A 628 28.08 -9.83 1.48
N ASP A 629 27.84 -8.60 1.88
CA ASP A 629 26.50 -8.03 2.02
C ASP A 629 26.16 -7.27 0.75
N TYR A 630 25.01 -7.57 0.15
CA TYR A 630 24.59 -6.98 -1.12
C TYR A 630 23.12 -6.54 -1.10
N SER A 631 22.77 -5.58 -1.97
CA SER A 631 21.40 -5.20 -2.30
C SER A 631 21.25 -5.01 -3.82
N ILE A 632 20.02 -5.14 -4.34
CA ILE A 632 19.72 -5.17 -5.77
C ILE A 632 18.64 -4.14 -6.09
N SER A 633 18.88 -3.34 -7.12
CA SER A 633 17.90 -2.47 -7.79
C SER A 633 17.83 -2.82 -9.28
N LEU A 634 16.70 -2.55 -9.92
CA LEU A 634 16.54 -2.68 -11.37
C LEU A 634 16.41 -1.27 -11.98
N GLU A 635 17.27 -0.90 -12.93
CA GLU A 635 17.47 0.47 -13.43
C GLU A 635 17.53 0.50 -14.98
N ASN A 636 17.59 1.69 -15.61
CA ASN A 636 17.79 1.83 -17.08
C ASN A 636 16.81 1.04 -17.98
N ASN A 637 15.50 1.15 -17.70
CA ASN A 637 14.48 0.51 -18.54
C ASN A 637 14.40 1.16 -19.94
N THR A 638 14.36 0.37 -21.01
CA THR A 638 14.15 0.84 -22.40
C THR A 638 12.99 0.10 -23.06
N PHE A 639 12.32 0.78 -23.98
CA PHE A 639 11.18 0.26 -24.75
C PHE A 639 11.52 0.23 -26.25
N PRO A 640 10.84 -0.62 -27.04
CA PRO A 640 11.06 -0.64 -28.48
C PRO A 640 10.73 0.72 -29.11
N SER A 641 11.67 1.22 -29.91
CA SER A 641 11.67 2.56 -30.54
C SER A 641 10.60 2.78 -31.62
N SER A 642 9.47 2.07 -31.58
CA SER A 642 8.42 2.14 -32.61
C SER A 642 7.00 1.83 -32.14
N SER A 643 6.69 1.86 -30.84
CA SER A 643 5.27 1.91 -30.44
C SER A 643 4.70 3.31 -30.71
N LEU A 644 3.76 3.40 -31.67
CA LEU A 644 2.91 4.56 -32.02
C LEU A 644 3.51 5.98 -31.96
N ASN A 645 3.96 6.47 -33.12
CA ASN A 645 3.85 7.90 -33.43
C ASN A 645 2.37 8.26 -33.62
N LEU A 646 1.64 8.52 -32.53
CA LEU A 646 0.44 9.36 -32.61
C LEU A 646 0.91 10.79 -32.89
N LYS A 647 1.10 11.08 -34.18
CA LYS A 647 1.32 12.44 -34.65
C LYS A 647 0.01 13.19 -34.47
N VAL A 648 -0.13 13.91 -33.36
CA VAL A 648 -1.19 14.91 -33.18
C VAL A 648 -1.07 15.89 -34.34
N ILE A 649 -2.04 15.87 -35.27
CA ILE A 649 -2.06 16.76 -36.43
C ILE A 649 -2.44 18.15 -35.94
N PRO A 650 -1.58 19.18 -36.05
CA PRO A 650 -1.94 20.56 -35.70
C PRO A 650 -3.01 21.08 -36.67
N LEU A 651 -4.25 21.32 -36.20
CA LEU A 651 -5.23 22.13 -36.91
C LEU A 651 -4.93 23.59 -36.59
N ALA A 652 -4.26 24.27 -37.52
CA ALA A 652 -3.84 25.65 -37.37
C ALA A 652 -4.99 26.67 -37.51
N ARG A 653 -4.96 27.75 -36.71
CA ARG A 653 -5.12 29.21 -37.03
C ARG A 653 -5.77 29.96 -35.84
N GLU A 654 -5.48 31.23 -35.55
CA GLU A 654 -4.72 32.29 -36.21
C GLU A 654 -4.18 33.26 -35.14
N THR A 655 -2.97 33.78 -35.35
CA THR A 655 -2.33 34.80 -34.53
C THR A 655 -2.97 36.18 -34.77
N GLU A 656 -3.38 36.88 -33.72
CA GLU A 656 -3.51 38.34 -33.77
C GLU A 656 -2.66 39.02 -32.70
N SER A 657 -1.72 39.81 -33.21
CA SER A 657 -0.90 40.81 -32.55
C SER A 657 -1.77 41.89 -31.91
N GLY A 658 -1.67 42.04 -30.59
CA GLY A 658 -2.24 43.18 -29.87
C GLY A 658 -1.39 43.44 -28.64
N THR A 659 -0.76 44.60 -28.57
CA THR A 659 0.11 45.08 -27.49
C THR A 659 -0.68 45.47 -26.23
N ASP A 660 -1.65 44.66 -25.83
CA ASP A 660 -2.48 44.95 -24.66
C ASP A 660 -1.98 44.12 -23.48
N ILE A 661 -1.10 44.74 -22.71
CA ILE A 661 -0.72 44.31 -21.37
C ILE A 661 -1.87 44.74 -20.46
N SER A 662 -3.01 44.06 -20.51
CA SER A 662 -4.04 44.31 -19.51
C SER A 662 -5.01 43.15 -19.31
N ASN A 663 -5.13 42.81 -18.03
CA ASN A 663 -6.08 41.94 -17.37
C ASN A 663 -5.86 40.43 -17.51
N LYS A 664 -5.55 39.88 -16.34
CA LYS A 664 -5.41 38.49 -15.95
C LYS A 664 -6.66 37.62 -16.25
N ASP A 665 -7.73 38.19 -16.78
CA ASP A 665 -9.03 37.55 -16.98
C ASP A 665 -9.31 37.05 -18.41
N ASN A 666 -8.36 37.13 -19.35
CA ASN A 666 -8.63 36.74 -20.74
C ASN A 666 -7.42 36.14 -21.51
N PRO A 667 -6.90 34.98 -21.11
CA PRO A 667 -5.99 34.23 -21.98
C PRO A 667 -6.74 33.86 -23.27
N LYS A 668 -6.18 34.22 -24.43
CA LYS A 668 -6.81 33.94 -25.74
C LYS A 668 -6.97 32.43 -25.93
N ASP A 669 -8.21 31.97 -26.10
CA ASP A 669 -8.53 30.60 -26.52
C ASP A 669 -7.87 30.31 -27.89
N ILE A 670 -6.78 29.57 -27.88
CA ILE A 670 -6.15 29.02 -29.09
C ILE A 670 -6.39 27.51 -29.03
N GLY A 671 -7.36 27.04 -29.82
CA GLY A 671 -7.78 25.64 -29.82
C GLY A 671 -6.64 24.65 -30.10
N GLY A 672 -6.44 23.71 -29.19
CA GLY A 672 -5.52 22.56 -29.32
C GLY A 672 -6.25 21.21 -29.23
N ILE A 673 -5.50 20.10 -29.32
CA ILE A 673 -5.90 18.84 -30.03
C ILE A 673 -5.43 17.61 -29.25
N THR A 674 -6.30 16.60 -29.06
CA THR A 674 -6.11 15.14 -29.34
C THR A 674 -7.35 14.34 -28.88
N ILE A 675 -7.74 13.26 -29.58
CA ILE A 675 -9.07 12.58 -29.52
C ILE A 675 -9.03 11.06 -29.28
N ASP A 676 -7.88 10.45 -28.97
CA ASP A 676 -7.80 9.01 -28.66
C ASP A 676 -7.35 8.80 -27.21
N GLY A 677 -7.95 7.84 -26.50
CA GLY A 677 -7.79 7.64 -25.06
C GLY A 677 -6.47 7.02 -24.61
N GLN A 678 -5.42 7.06 -25.44
CA GLN A 678 -4.09 6.56 -25.12
C GLN A 678 -3.00 7.21 -25.98
N GLY A 679 -1.76 7.24 -25.50
CA GLY A 679 -0.62 7.81 -26.23
C GLY A 679 0.75 7.46 -25.65
N GLY A 680 1.80 7.87 -26.37
CA GLY A 680 3.19 7.47 -26.08
C GLY A 680 3.64 6.16 -26.76
N PRO A 681 4.87 5.68 -26.46
CA PRO A 681 5.77 6.23 -25.47
C PRO A 681 6.50 7.49 -25.93
N ASP A 682 6.99 8.26 -24.95
CA ASP A 682 7.98 9.32 -25.18
C ASP A 682 9.41 8.74 -25.35
N ILE A 683 10.44 9.58 -25.44
CA ILE A 683 11.82 9.14 -25.69
C ILE A 683 12.35 8.31 -24.52
N PHE A 684 11.96 8.61 -23.28
CA PHE A 684 12.30 7.85 -22.09
C PHE A 684 11.55 6.52 -21.98
N GLY A 685 10.30 6.47 -22.43
CA GLY A 685 9.50 5.25 -22.43
C GLY A 685 8.19 5.29 -21.66
N TYR A 686 7.82 6.43 -21.06
CA TYR A 686 6.50 6.54 -20.44
C TYR A 686 5.43 6.38 -21.51
N LYS A 687 4.37 5.62 -21.24
CA LYS A 687 3.12 5.58 -22.03
C LYS A 687 1.98 6.11 -21.19
N TRP A 688 0.92 6.60 -21.83
CA TRP A 688 -0.33 6.91 -21.16
C TRP A 688 -1.54 6.21 -21.76
N ILE A 689 -2.51 5.84 -20.93
CA ILE A 689 -3.79 5.25 -21.32
C ILE A 689 -4.89 5.73 -20.35
N ASP A 690 -6.09 5.94 -20.86
CA ASP A 690 -7.25 6.38 -20.11
C ASP A 690 -8.23 5.24 -19.80
N SER A 691 -9.13 5.48 -18.84
CA SER A 691 -10.08 4.48 -18.34
C SER A 691 -11.18 4.07 -19.34
N ASN A 692 -11.32 4.75 -20.47
CA ASN A 692 -12.30 4.39 -21.51
C ASN A 692 -11.72 3.36 -22.50
N GLU A 693 -10.39 3.24 -22.57
CA GLU A 693 -9.73 2.28 -23.43
C GLU A 693 -9.69 0.87 -22.80
N PRO A 694 -9.84 -0.21 -23.58
CA PRO A 694 -9.65 -1.58 -23.11
C PRO A 694 -8.23 -1.78 -22.53
N GLY A 695 -8.14 -2.20 -21.27
CA GLY A 695 -6.85 -2.34 -20.56
C GLY A 695 -6.36 -1.05 -19.88
N GLY A 696 -7.15 0.03 -19.94
CA GLY A 696 -6.90 1.25 -19.19
C GLY A 696 -7.13 1.11 -17.68
N PRO A 697 -6.66 2.10 -16.88
CA PRO A 697 -6.82 2.07 -15.44
C PRO A 697 -8.30 2.09 -15.04
N ALA A 698 -8.66 1.32 -14.02
CA ALA A 698 -9.96 1.48 -13.39
C ALA A 698 -10.06 2.89 -12.76
N TYR A 699 -11.18 3.58 -12.97
CA TYR A 699 -11.46 4.82 -12.26
C TYR A 699 -11.75 4.51 -10.78
N VAL A 700 -10.78 4.80 -9.92
CA VAL A 700 -10.85 4.58 -8.48
C VAL A 700 -10.50 5.90 -7.80
N TRP A 701 -11.53 6.65 -7.42
CA TRP A 701 -11.37 7.92 -6.73
C TRP A 701 -11.13 7.70 -5.24
N ASN A 702 -9.94 8.04 -4.76
CA ASN A 702 -9.61 8.00 -3.34
C ASN A 702 -9.67 9.41 -2.77
N ASP A 703 -10.81 9.86 -2.24
CA ASP A 703 -10.91 11.24 -1.78
C ASP A 703 -9.97 11.53 -0.58
N ILE A 704 -8.88 12.23 -0.84
CA ILE A 704 -7.91 12.67 0.16
C ILE A 704 -8.14 14.10 0.63
N SER A 705 -9.22 14.80 0.25
CA SER A 705 -9.48 16.13 0.83
C SER A 705 -9.83 16.07 2.31
N GLY A 706 -10.27 14.91 2.80
CA GLY A 706 -10.54 14.66 4.22
C GLY A 706 -9.54 13.72 4.92
N THR A 707 -8.60 13.14 4.17
CA THR A 707 -7.64 12.15 4.71
C THR A 707 -6.17 12.46 4.39
N GLY A 708 -5.91 13.30 3.39
CA GLY A 708 -4.59 13.82 3.06
C GLY A 708 -4.25 15.06 3.88
N THR A 709 -2.98 15.40 3.88
CA THR A 709 -2.44 16.61 4.47
C THR A 709 -2.69 17.80 3.55
N ALA A 710 -3.38 18.83 4.04
CA ALA A 710 -3.61 20.05 3.27
C ALA A 710 -2.28 20.75 2.95
N VAL A 711 -2.11 21.18 1.71
CA VAL A 711 -1.00 22.00 1.26
C VAL A 711 -1.24 23.43 1.71
N THR A 712 -0.54 23.82 2.78
CA THR A 712 -0.72 25.12 3.43
C THR A 712 0.49 26.04 3.27
N ASN A 713 1.70 25.49 3.18
CA ASN A 713 2.96 26.24 3.09
C ASN A 713 3.29 26.67 1.65
N TRP A 714 2.43 27.51 1.07
CA TRP A 714 2.67 28.09 -0.25
C TRP A 714 3.73 29.19 -0.17
N ILE A 715 4.74 29.10 -1.02
CA ILE A 715 5.85 30.04 -1.17
C ILE A 715 5.67 30.78 -2.48
N ALA A 716 5.68 32.11 -2.41
CA ALA A 716 5.49 32.94 -3.58
C ALA A 716 6.72 32.88 -4.49
N THR A 717 6.51 32.74 -5.79
CA THR A 717 7.58 32.82 -6.79
C THR A 717 7.93 34.27 -7.17
N GLY A 718 7.18 35.23 -6.64
CA GLY A 718 7.33 36.66 -6.90
C GLY A 718 6.58 37.51 -5.86
N THR A 719 5.93 38.58 -6.33
CA THR A 719 5.19 39.52 -5.46
C THR A 719 3.71 39.20 -5.29
N PHE A 720 3.21 38.19 -6.01
CA PHE A 720 1.81 37.79 -5.97
C PHE A 720 1.56 36.81 -4.82
N ASP A 721 0.27 36.62 -4.50
CA ASP A 721 -0.12 35.71 -3.43
C ASP A 721 0.38 34.29 -3.75
N PRO A 722 0.96 33.57 -2.79
CA PRO A 722 1.56 32.27 -3.05
C PRO A 722 0.55 31.17 -3.42
N LYS A 723 -0.76 31.34 -3.14
CA LYS A 723 -1.84 30.45 -3.62
C LYS A 723 -2.36 30.81 -5.01
N ASP A 724 -1.88 31.91 -5.55
CA ASP A 724 -2.11 32.38 -6.91
C ASP A 724 -0.87 32.03 -7.74
N GLU A 725 0.29 32.61 -7.39
CA GLU A 725 1.59 32.31 -7.98
C GLU A 725 2.59 31.82 -6.95
N GLY A 726 2.63 30.50 -6.77
CA GLY A 726 3.57 29.90 -5.87
C GLY A 726 3.67 28.39 -5.97
N TYR A 727 4.47 27.83 -5.08
CA TYR A 727 4.62 26.40 -4.91
C TYR A 727 4.74 26.05 -3.43
N ALA A 728 4.52 24.80 -3.08
CA ALA A 728 4.69 24.28 -1.73
C ALA A 728 5.55 23.02 -1.78
N GLY A 729 6.33 22.78 -0.73
CA GLY A 729 7.25 21.65 -0.61
C GLY A 729 8.67 22.09 -0.17
N PRO A 730 9.65 21.16 -0.15
CA PRO A 730 9.54 19.79 -0.63
C PRO A 730 8.69 18.91 0.28
N PHE A 731 7.85 18.07 -0.31
CA PHE A 731 7.13 17.00 0.37
C PHE A 731 7.87 15.69 0.14
N ASN A 732 8.24 15.00 1.22
CA ASN A 732 8.88 13.68 1.12
C ASN A 732 7.89 12.67 0.54
N LEU A 733 8.32 11.95 -0.49
CA LEU A 733 7.56 10.85 -1.10
C LEU A 733 7.53 9.61 -0.20
N GLY A 734 8.55 9.47 0.66
CA GLY A 734 8.73 8.36 1.60
C GLY A 734 9.01 7.00 0.94
N PHE A 735 9.33 7.01 -0.34
CA PHE A 735 9.93 5.92 -1.11
C PHE A 735 10.77 6.51 -2.25
N ASN A 736 11.62 5.69 -2.85
CA ASN A 736 12.38 6.08 -4.05
C ASN A 736 11.45 6.03 -5.27
N PHE A 737 11.03 7.19 -5.77
CA PHE A 737 10.22 7.32 -6.98
C PHE A 737 11.12 7.63 -8.18
N LYS A 738 11.18 6.75 -9.18
CA LYS A 738 11.94 7.03 -10.40
C LYS A 738 11.11 7.84 -11.39
N PHE A 739 11.56 9.05 -11.70
CA PHE A 739 10.96 9.92 -12.71
C PHE A 739 12.00 10.23 -13.79
N TYR A 740 11.71 9.86 -15.04
CA TYR A 740 12.67 9.95 -16.16
C TYR A 740 14.06 9.36 -15.84
N GLY A 741 14.09 8.26 -15.08
CA GLY A 741 15.30 7.49 -14.76
C GLY A 741 16.09 8.03 -13.57
N VAL A 742 15.66 9.16 -12.99
CA VAL A 742 16.28 9.77 -11.83
C VAL A 742 15.45 9.47 -10.58
N VAL A 743 16.09 8.99 -9.52
CA VAL A 743 15.43 8.75 -8.24
C VAL A 743 15.06 10.07 -7.59
N LYS A 744 13.80 10.19 -7.21
CA LYS A 744 13.19 11.30 -6.47
C LYS A 744 12.66 10.77 -5.16
N ASN A 745 12.95 11.49 -4.09
CA ASN A 745 12.45 11.20 -2.74
C ASN A 745 11.60 12.35 -2.20
N GLN A 746 11.47 13.44 -2.97
CA GLN A 746 10.77 14.68 -2.63
C GLN A 746 10.07 15.26 -3.86
N ILE A 747 9.00 16.03 -3.65
CA ILE A 747 8.25 16.71 -4.70
C ILE A 747 7.71 18.07 -4.23
N TYR A 748 7.47 18.97 -5.16
CA TYR A 748 6.82 20.26 -4.96
C TYR A 748 5.48 20.29 -5.69
N ILE A 749 4.54 21.07 -5.16
CA ILE A 749 3.19 21.23 -5.71
C ILE A 749 3.03 22.71 -6.07
N SER A 750 2.63 23.05 -7.30
CA SER A 750 2.38 24.43 -7.71
C SER A 750 0.89 24.77 -7.66
N SER A 751 0.61 26.05 -7.38
CA SER A 751 -0.75 26.59 -7.27
C SER A 751 -1.50 26.45 -8.59
N ASN A 752 -0.75 26.46 -9.69
CA ASN A 752 -1.20 26.37 -11.07
C ASN A 752 -1.40 24.93 -11.57
N GLY A 753 -1.56 23.95 -10.67
CA GLY A 753 -2.06 22.61 -11.02
C GLY A 753 -1.00 21.67 -11.61
N LEU A 754 0.27 21.85 -11.26
CA LEU A 754 1.37 20.94 -11.62
C LEU A 754 2.18 20.47 -10.40
N LEU A 755 2.81 19.31 -10.52
CA LEU A 755 3.84 18.83 -9.60
C LEU A 755 5.22 19.06 -10.21
N MET A 756 6.20 19.43 -9.40
CA MET A 756 7.56 19.76 -9.82
C MET A 756 8.58 19.04 -8.94
N PHE A 757 9.74 18.69 -9.48
CA PHE A 757 10.83 18.11 -8.68
C PHE A 757 11.90 19.12 -8.27
N ASN A 758 11.80 20.37 -8.75
CA ASN A 758 12.64 21.49 -8.32
C ASN A 758 11.79 22.74 -8.10
N THR A 759 12.31 23.67 -7.29
CA THR A 759 11.72 25.01 -7.12
C THR A 759 11.95 25.88 -8.35
N VAL A 760 11.00 26.76 -8.65
CA VAL A 760 11.14 27.80 -9.69
C VAL A 760 11.19 29.19 -9.06
N SER A 761 11.88 30.13 -9.73
CA SER A 761 12.05 31.52 -9.25
C SER A 761 11.25 32.54 -10.05
N GLN A 762 10.32 32.10 -10.89
CA GLN A 762 9.47 32.94 -11.72
C GLN A 762 8.03 32.40 -11.71
N ASN A 763 7.08 33.28 -11.97
CA ASN A 763 5.65 32.93 -12.03
C ASN A 763 5.37 32.06 -13.26
N ILE A 764 4.46 31.09 -13.12
CA ILE A 764 4.23 30.04 -14.11
C ILE A 764 2.73 29.85 -14.44
N TYR A 765 1.92 30.91 -14.32
CA TYR A 765 0.51 30.92 -14.73
C TYR A 765 0.27 30.64 -16.21
N THR A 766 1.24 30.95 -17.08
CA THR A 766 1.08 30.71 -18.52
C THR A 766 1.48 29.29 -18.85
N ASN A 767 0.52 28.48 -19.29
CA ASN A 767 0.79 27.11 -19.69
C ASN A 767 1.38 26.98 -21.10
N ALA A 768 2.02 25.86 -21.38
CA ALA A 768 2.71 25.61 -22.65
C ALA A 768 2.56 24.14 -23.10
N SER A 769 2.74 23.89 -24.39
CA SER A 769 2.76 22.53 -24.94
C SER A 769 3.95 21.73 -24.41
N ILE A 770 3.76 20.43 -24.20
CA ILE A 770 4.80 19.47 -23.81
C ILE A 770 5.27 18.68 -25.06
N PRO A 771 6.59 18.47 -25.28
CA PRO A 771 7.69 18.99 -24.48
C PRO A 771 8.07 20.45 -24.84
N SER A 772 8.58 21.19 -23.86
CA SER A 772 9.04 22.57 -23.98
C SER A 772 10.29 22.82 -23.13
N ALA A 773 11.36 23.35 -23.74
CA ALA A 773 12.58 23.72 -23.00
C ALA A 773 12.41 24.97 -22.10
N SER A 774 11.23 25.60 -22.11
CA SER A 774 10.92 26.78 -21.31
C SER A 774 10.38 26.38 -19.94
N ILE A 775 10.95 26.95 -18.88
CA ILE A 775 10.57 26.71 -17.46
C ILE A 775 9.05 26.90 -17.27
N PRO A 776 8.38 26.02 -16.49
CA PRO A 776 8.95 24.97 -15.64
C PRO A 776 9.28 23.68 -16.40
N ASN A 777 10.36 22.98 -16.00
CA ASN A 777 10.75 21.66 -16.53
C ASN A 777 10.87 20.67 -15.35
N GLU A 778 10.94 19.36 -15.63
CA GLU A 778 10.86 18.28 -14.64
C GLU A 778 9.51 18.27 -13.89
N ILE A 779 8.43 18.15 -14.66
CA ILE A 779 7.06 18.40 -14.20
C ILE A 779 6.07 17.29 -14.53
N ILE A 780 5.04 17.18 -13.70
CA ILE A 780 3.83 16.37 -13.94
C ILE A 780 2.66 17.35 -13.98
N CYS A 781 1.98 17.45 -15.12
CA CYS A 781 0.90 18.37 -15.40
C CYS A 781 -0.43 17.61 -15.45
N PRO A 782 -1.13 17.42 -14.31
CA PRO A 782 -2.49 16.90 -14.31
C PRO A 782 -3.50 17.90 -14.88
N PHE A 783 -3.30 19.21 -14.64
CA PHE A 783 -4.10 20.29 -15.21
C PHE A 783 -3.37 21.64 -15.04
N TRP A 784 -2.35 21.90 -15.87
CA TRP A 784 -1.58 23.14 -15.78
C TRP A 784 -2.27 24.30 -16.51
N ASP A 785 -2.67 25.31 -15.74
CA ASP A 785 -3.35 26.54 -16.18
C ASP A 785 -3.19 27.64 -15.11
N ASP A 786 -3.73 28.83 -15.35
CA ASP A 786 -3.79 29.93 -14.36
C ASP A 786 -4.90 29.65 -13.33
N LEU A 787 -4.50 29.03 -12.21
CA LEU A 787 -5.39 28.58 -11.14
C LEU A 787 -5.18 29.40 -9.87
N ASP A 788 -6.27 29.63 -9.15
CA ASP A 788 -6.28 30.49 -7.98
C ASP A 788 -6.91 29.79 -6.76
N GLY A 789 -6.06 29.53 -5.78
CA GLY A 789 -6.45 28.94 -4.50
C GLY A 789 -6.95 29.91 -3.45
N ARG A 790 -6.93 31.23 -3.68
CA ARG A 790 -7.25 32.23 -2.65
C ARG A 790 -8.73 32.27 -2.31
N THR A 791 -9.54 32.07 -3.34
CA THR A 791 -10.97 32.36 -3.30
C THR A 791 -11.78 31.15 -2.80
N GLN A 792 -11.40 29.93 -3.22
CA GLN A 792 -12.00 28.67 -2.78
C GLN A 792 -11.13 27.48 -3.20
N GLY A 793 -11.40 26.34 -2.60
CA GLY A 793 -10.73 25.08 -2.90
C GLY A 793 -9.54 24.80 -1.99
N THR A 794 -9.07 23.56 -2.05
CA THR A 794 -7.93 23.07 -1.27
C THR A 794 -7.08 22.13 -2.11
N VAL A 795 -5.79 22.05 -1.80
CA VAL A 795 -4.92 20.99 -2.30
C VAL A 795 -4.49 20.16 -1.11
N HIS A 796 -4.53 18.84 -1.24
CA HIS A 796 -4.10 17.89 -0.21
C HIS A 796 -3.09 16.92 -0.81
N TYR A 797 -2.19 16.37 -0.01
CA TYR A 797 -1.34 15.25 -0.41
C TYR A 797 -1.34 14.16 0.66
N LYS A 798 -1.16 12.90 0.28
CA LYS A 798 -1.16 11.77 1.21
C LYS A 798 -0.15 10.73 0.75
N GLN A 799 0.74 10.30 1.64
CA GLN A 799 1.52 9.09 1.40
C GLN A 799 0.76 7.87 1.96
N GLU A 800 0.66 6.79 1.18
CA GLU A 800 -0.08 5.58 1.52
C GLU A 800 0.69 4.36 1.00
N GLY A 801 1.35 3.62 1.90
CA GLY A 801 2.22 2.50 1.53
C GLY A 801 3.33 2.94 0.57
N THR A 802 3.35 2.35 -0.62
CA THR A 802 4.28 2.70 -1.71
C THR A 802 3.74 3.79 -2.64
N ASN A 803 2.68 4.51 -2.28
CA ASN A 803 2.06 5.53 -3.14
C ASN A 803 2.06 6.92 -2.48
N PHE A 804 2.10 7.97 -3.29
CA PHE A 804 2.04 9.37 -2.89
C PHE A 804 0.99 10.09 -3.75
N ILE A 805 -0.08 10.54 -3.11
CA ILE A 805 -1.27 11.08 -3.74
C ILE A 805 -1.31 12.58 -3.55
N VAL A 806 -1.69 13.35 -4.57
CA VAL A 806 -1.98 14.80 -4.49
C VAL A 806 -3.36 15.03 -5.05
N GLN A 807 -4.22 15.80 -4.38
CA GLN A 807 -5.58 16.10 -4.80
C GLN A 807 -5.87 17.58 -4.70
N PHE A 808 -6.29 18.16 -5.81
CA PHE A 808 -6.91 19.47 -5.89
C PHE A 808 -8.41 19.27 -5.71
N THR A 809 -9.06 20.05 -4.84
CA THR A 809 -10.47 19.92 -4.51
C THR A 809 -11.14 21.27 -4.56
N ASN A 810 -12.15 21.41 -5.41
CA ASN A 810 -12.84 22.66 -5.71
C ASN A 810 -11.90 23.84 -6.00
N TRP A 811 -10.69 23.56 -6.49
CA TRP A 811 -9.71 24.57 -6.89
C TRP A 811 -10.25 25.33 -8.11
N GLN A 812 -10.02 26.63 -8.23
CA GLN A 812 -10.66 27.39 -9.31
C GLN A 812 -9.65 27.95 -10.29
N LYS A 813 -10.15 28.30 -11.48
CA LYS A 813 -9.47 29.20 -12.42
C LYS A 813 -9.32 30.57 -11.80
N TYR A 814 -8.27 31.30 -12.11
CA TYR A 814 -8.14 32.67 -11.61
C TYR A 814 -9.36 33.59 -11.89
N SER A 815 -10.04 33.39 -13.03
CA SER A 815 -11.30 34.11 -13.36
C SER A 815 -12.47 33.87 -12.40
N GLY A 816 -12.34 32.96 -11.43
CA GLY A 816 -13.39 32.58 -10.47
C GLY A 816 -14.52 31.75 -11.09
N THR A 817 -14.38 31.33 -12.35
CA THR A 817 -15.42 30.61 -13.08
C THR A 817 -15.22 29.11 -13.02
N GLY A 818 -15.80 28.47 -12.00
CA GLY A 818 -15.89 27.01 -11.91
C GLY A 818 -14.96 26.36 -10.88
N SER A 819 -15.16 25.06 -10.65
CA SER A 819 -14.46 24.28 -9.63
C SER A 819 -13.85 23.02 -10.25
N LEU A 820 -12.57 22.81 -9.99
CA LEU A 820 -11.75 21.70 -10.46
C LEU A 820 -11.37 20.80 -9.28
N THR A 821 -11.65 19.51 -9.43
CA THR A 821 -11.33 18.46 -8.46
C THR A 821 -10.72 17.29 -9.20
N PHE A 822 -9.42 17.11 -9.02
CA PHE A 822 -8.63 16.07 -9.66
C PHE A 822 -7.51 15.61 -8.72
N GLN A 823 -7.00 14.40 -8.97
CA GLN A 823 -6.05 13.72 -8.12
C GLN A 823 -4.91 13.13 -8.96
N ILE A 824 -3.72 13.04 -8.39
CA ILE A 824 -2.50 12.45 -8.95
C ILE A 824 -2.00 11.43 -7.94
N VAL A 825 -1.58 10.25 -8.37
CA VAL A 825 -1.04 9.18 -7.51
C VAL A 825 0.29 8.73 -8.11
N LEU A 826 1.39 9.01 -7.43
CA LEU A 826 2.73 8.50 -7.74
C LEU A 826 2.93 7.19 -6.98
N SER A 827 3.42 6.14 -7.63
CA SER A 827 3.66 4.84 -7.02
C SER A 827 5.14 4.49 -7.05
N ALA A 828 5.66 3.75 -6.08
CA ALA A 828 7.10 3.44 -5.96
C ALA A 828 7.66 2.67 -7.15
N ASN A 829 6.80 1.95 -7.88
CA ASN A 829 7.11 1.30 -9.15
C ASN A 829 7.06 2.25 -10.37
N GLY A 830 7.17 3.57 -10.15
CA GLY A 830 7.21 4.57 -11.23
C GLY A 830 5.88 4.84 -11.95
N LYS A 831 4.76 4.20 -11.57
CA LYS A 831 3.43 4.50 -12.13
C LYS A 831 2.89 5.83 -11.60
N ILE A 832 2.22 6.59 -12.46
CA ILE A 832 1.58 7.88 -12.17
C ILE A 832 0.12 7.76 -12.63
N LEU A 833 -0.83 7.76 -11.71
CA LEU A 833 -2.25 7.79 -12.05
C LEU A 833 -2.80 9.20 -11.86
N ILE A 834 -3.72 9.62 -12.72
CA ILE A 834 -4.43 10.89 -12.59
C ILE A 834 -5.92 10.60 -12.67
N TYR A 835 -6.70 11.09 -11.73
CA TYR A 835 -8.13 10.92 -11.69
C TYR A 835 -8.81 12.28 -11.76
N TYR A 836 -9.88 12.39 -12.54
CA TYR A 836 -10.68 13.61 -12.69
C TYR A 836 -12.09 13.36 -12.15
N ASN A 837 -12.46 14.04 -11.07
CA ASN A 837 -13.77 13.84 -10.43
C ASN A 837 -14.77 14.93 -10.83
N ASN A 838 -14.51 16.18 -10.43
CA ASN A 838 -15.38 17.31 -10.72
C ASN A 838 -14.60 18.39 -11.46
N MET A 839 -14.73 18.43 -12.78
CA MET A 839 -14.03 19.36 -13.67
C MET A 839 -15.03 20.37 -14.23
N ASN A 840 -15.70 21.12 -13.36
CA ASN A 840 -16.73 22.08 -13.73
C ASN A 840 -16.14 23.49 -13.89
N ALA A 841 -15.30 23.70 -14.90
CA ALA A 841 -14.76 25.00 -15.30
C ALA A 841 -14.47 24.99 -16.82
N THR A 842 -13.87 26.04 -17.37
CA THR A 842 -13.37 26.01 -18.75
C THR A 842 -12.20 25.04 -18.86
N LEU A 843 -12.41 23.85 -19.43
CA LEU A 843 -11.39 22.81 -19.49
C LEU A 843 -10.47 22.89 -20.71
N THR A 844 -10.73 23.83 -21.60
CA THR A 844 -10.12 23.92 -22.94
C THR A 844 -8.86 24.79 -23.00
N SER A 845 -8.27 25.17 -21.87
CA SER A 845 -7.09 26.04 -21.85
C SER A 845 -5.96 25.52 -20.97
N ALA A 846 -6.00 24.24 -20.57
CA ALA A 846 -4.98 23.63 -19.73
C ALA A 846 -4.01 22.73 -20.51
N THR A 847 -2.86 22.47 -19.90
CA THR A 847 -1.90 21.45 -20.34
C THR A 847 -2.03 20.23 -19.45
N VAL A 848 -2.15 19.04 -20.05
CA VAL A 848 -2.11 17.75 -19.37
C VAL A 848 -0.98 16.91 -19.96
N GLY A 849 -0.09 16.38 -19.13
CA GLY A 849 1.08 15.61 -19.56
C GLY A 849 2.18 15.47 -18.51
N ILE A 850 3.32 14.92 -18.90
CA ILE A 850 4.55 14.82 -18.07
C ILE A 850 5.78 15.19 -18.90
N GLU A 851 6.82 15.73 -18.26
CA GLU A 851 8.03 16.21 -18.96
C GLU A 851 9.31 16.04 -18.13
N ASN A 852 10.43 15.75 -18.81
CA ASN A 852 11.74 15.60 -18.21
C ASN A 852 12.40 16.94 -17.80
N ALA A 853 13.55 16.88 -17.13
CA ALA A 853 14.25 18.07 -16.63
C ALA A 853 14.81 19.01 -17.71
N ALA A 854 15.09 18.50 -18.91
CA ALA A 854 15.64 19.29 -20.01
C ALA A 854 14.54 19.97 -20.86
N GLY A 855 13.27 19.60 -20.67
CA GLY A 855 12.14 20.07 -21.47
C GLY A 855 12.22 19.66 -22.94
N ASN A 856 12.95 18.58 -23.24
CA ASN A 856 13.15 18.06 -24.59
C ASN A 856 12.53 16.67 -24.81
N ASP A 857 11.94 16.10 -23.77
CA ASP A 857 11.23 14.82 -23.78
C ASP A 857 10.03 14.87 -22.83
N GLY A 858 8.89 14.33 -23.26
CA GLY A 858 7.64 14.43 -22.53
C GLY A 858 6.44 13.85 -23.28
N LEU A 859 5.39 13.51 -22.54
CA LEU A 859 4.10 13.07 -23.07
C LEU A 859 3.02 14.11 -22.85
N GLN A 860 2.51 14.70 -23.94
CA GLN A 860 1.32 15.56 -23.90
C GLN A 860 0.05 14.73 -24.12
N VAL A 861 -0.88 14.83 -23.17
CA VAL A 861 -2.24 14.29 -23.26
C VAL A 861 -3.20 15.35 -23.80
N ALA A 862 -3.07 16.61 -23.40
CA ALA A 862 -3.88 17.70 -23.93
C ALA A 862 -3.14 19.04 -23.79
N TYR A 863 -3.34 19.95 -24.75
CA TYR A 863 -2.94 21.35 -24.63
C TYR A 863 -4.06 22.20 -25.21
N ASN A 864 -4.62 23.09 -24.40
CA ASN A 864 -5.75 23.96 -24.75
C ASN A 864 -6.87 23.22 -25.52
N SER A 865 -7.26 22.04 -25.04
CA SER A 865 -8.19 21.12 -25.72
C SER A 865 -9.29 20.61 -24.80
N ALA A 866 -10.47 20.31 -25.37
CA ALA A 866 -11.59 19.68 -24.67
C ALA A 866 -11.35 18.17 -24.53
N TYR A 867 -10.57 17.75 -23.53
CA TYR A 867 -10.26 16.34 -23.29
C TYR A 867 -10.66 15.87 -21.88
N VAL A 868 -10.29 16.65 -20.86
CA VAL A 868 -10.58 16.32 -19.46
C VAL A 868 -12.10 16.33 -19.21
N GLN A 869 -12.58 15.34 -18.46
CA GLN A 869 -14.00 15.22 -18.08
C GLN A 869 -14.14 14.50 -16.72
N ASN A 870 -15.33 14.56 -16.12
CA ASN A 870 -15.62 13.84 -14.87
C ASN A 870 -15.53 12.33 -15.07
N ASN A 871 -15.09 11.61 -14.03
CA ASN A 871 -14.94 10.16 -13.99
C ASN A 871 -13.93 9.58 -15.00
N LEU A 872 -12.93 10.36 -15.40
CA LEU A 872 -11.83 9.90 -16.23
C LEU A 872 -10.61 9.57 -15.37
N ALA A 873 -9.95 8.44 -15.63
CA ALA A 873 -8.63 8.15 -15.09
C ALA A 873 -7.59 8.08 -16.22
N LEU A 874 -6.38 8.55 -15.96
CA LEU A 874 -5.20 8.42 -16.81
C LEU A 874 -4.12 7.67 -16.04
N GLN A 875 -3.36 6.83 -16.72
CA GLN A 875 -2.18 6.19 -16.16
C GLN A 875 -0.98 6.52 -17.03
N PHE A 876 0.08 7.10 -16.47
CA PHE A 876 1.42 7.11 -17.04
C PHE A 876 2.28 6.05 -16.37
N ALA A 877 3.03 5.27 -17.13
CA ALA A 877 3.97 4.30 -16.58
C ALA A 877 5.20 4.16 -17.47
N SER A 878 6.38 4.17 -16.86
CA SER A 878 7.68 3.94 -17.52
C SER A 878 8.40 2.69 -17.02
N GLU A 879 8.08 2.17 -15.84
CA GLU A 879 8.56 0.88 -15.43
C GLU A 879 7.64 -0.20 -15.97
N PRO A 880 8.19 -1.37 -16.31
CA PRO A 880 7.39 -2.46 -16.76
C PRO A 880 7.22 -3.49 -15.64
N ASP A 881 6.01 -4.02 -15.48
CA ASP A 881 5.78 -5.35 -14.92
C ASP A 881 6.53 -6.45 -15.73
N TRP A 882 7.21 -6.14 -16.84
CA TRP A 882 7.94 -7.11 -17.64
C TRP A 882 9.16 -7.73 -16.98
N LEU A 883 9.77 -7.16 -15.93
CA LEU A 883 10.88 -7.78 -15.21
C LEU A 883 10.86 -7.49 -13.71
N SER A 884 10.79 -8.52 -12.86
CA SER A 884 10.89 -8.41 -11.39
C SER A 884 11.88 -9.41 -10.81
N ASN A 885 12.40 -9.19 -9.60
CA ASN A 885 13.32 -10.10 -8.90
C ASN A 885 12.72 -10.70 -7.61
N ASN A 886 13.18 -11.89 -7.20
CA ASN A 886 12.74 -12.56 -5.98
C ASN A 886 13.54 -12.17 -4.72
N ASN A 887 14.73 -11.58 -4.89
CA ASN A 887 15.69 -11.29 -3.84
C ASN A 887 16.29 -9.91 -4.06
N SER A 888 16.05 -9.00 -3.13
CA SER A 888 16.49 -7.60 -3.19
C SER A 888 17.73 -7.31 -2.33
N SER A 889 18.14 -8.22 -1.44
CA SER A 889 19.35 -8.09 -0.61
C SER A 889 19.69 -9.38 0.11
N GLY A 890 20.93 -9.51 0.57
CA GLY A 890 21.35 -10.66 1.38
C GLY A 890 22.82 -10.65 1.77
N ARG A 891 23.23 -11.71 2.48
CA ARG A 891 24.61 -11.97 2.91
C ARG A 891 25.12 -13.29 2.31
N ILE A 892 26.29 -13.25 1.68
CA ILE A 892 26.97 -14.41 1.08
C ILE A 892 28.28 -14.66 1.82
N TYR A 893 28.35 -15.79 2.51
CA TYR A 893 29.58 -16.26 3.14
C TYR A 893 30.63 -16.63 2.10
N ASN A 894 31.90 -16.52 2.49
CA ASN A 894 33.04 -16.90 1.65
C ASN A 894 32.85 -18.28 0.98
N GLY A 895 32.99 -18.33 -0.34
CA GLY A 895 32.87 -19.54 -1.15
C GLY A 895 31.43 -19.93 -1.53
N ASN A 896 30.41 -19.23 -1.02
CA ASN A 896 29.01 -19.49 -1.34
C ASN A 896 28.49 -18.59 -2.46
N SER A 897 27.29 -18.94 -2.94
CA SER A 897 26.57 -18.23 -3.98
C SER A 897 25.07 -18.19 -3.68
N VAL A 898 24.37 -17.22 -4.25
CA VAL A 898 22.90 -17.08 -4.21
C VAL A 898 22.36 -16.86 -5.61
N ALA A 899 21.26 -17.53 -5.91
CA ALA A 899 20.49 -17.36 -7.14
C ALA A 899 19.48 -16.22 -6.96
N VAL A 900 19.60 -15.17 -7.77
CA VAL A 900 18.59 -14.12 -7.91
C VAL A 900 17.72 -14.48 -9.10
N GLU A 901 16.47 -14.85 -8.83
CA GLU A 901 15.51 -15.20 -9.88
C GLU A 901 14.87 -13.92 -10.42
N LEU A 902 14.92 -13.76 -11.73
CA LEU A 902 14.31 -12.69 -12.50
C LEU A 902 13.09 -13.24 -13.25
N THR A 903 11.92 -12.69 -12.93
CA THR A 903 10.64 -13.02 -13.55
C THR A 903 10.35 -12.04 -14.68
N PHE A 904 10.34 -12.54 -15.91
CA PHE A 904 9.95 -11.85 -17.12
C PHE A 904 8.43 -11.98 -17.33
N ARG A 905 7.72 -10.89 -17.64
CA ARG A 905 6.27 -10.90 -17.97
C ARG A 905 6.01 -10.20 -19.31
N SER A 906 5.33 -10.89 -20.20
CA SER A 906 4.92 -10.33 -21.49
C SER A 906 3.41 -10.08 -21.60
N GLU A 907 2.69 -10.25 -20.49
CA GLU A 907 1.28 -9.87 -20.36
C GLU A 907 1.17 -8.36 -20.57
N ASP A 908 0.29 -7.93 -21.48
CA ASP A 908 -0.03 -6.51 -21.75
C ASP A 908 1.09 -5.64 -22.36
N TYR A 909 2.20 -6.23 -22.81
CA TYR A 909 3.30 -5.51 -23.47
C TYR A 909 3.18 -5.56 -25.02
N PRO A 910 3.45 -4.46 -25.75
CA PRO A 910 3.50 -4.49 -27.21
C PRO A 910 4.78 -5.16 -27.75
N PHE A 911 4.76 -5.59 -29.01
CA PHE A 911 5.94 -6.20 -29.61
C PHE A 911 7.15 -5.27 -29.64
N GLY A 912 8.33 -5.86 -29.43
CA GLY A 912 9.63 -5.24 -29.62
C GLY A 912 10.62 -5.52 -28.49
N ASN A 913 11.77 -4.84 -28.55
CA ASN A 913 12.90 -5.04 -27.63
C ASN A 913 12.80 -4.15 -26.40
N TYR A 914 12.96 -4.77 -25.24
CA TYR A 914 13.00 -4.18 -23.93
C TYR A 914 14.36 -4.44 -23.30
N SER A 915 14.88 -3.51 -22.50
CA SER A 915 16.09 -3.73 -21.69
C SER A 915 15.94 -3.12 -20.30
N MET A 916 16.57 -3.70 -19.29
CA MET A 916 16.66 -3.18 -17.94
C MET A 916 17.96 -3.67 -17.29
N ASP A 917 18.62 -2.85 -16.50
CA ASP A 917 19.85 -3.19 -15.80
C ASP A 917 19.57 -3.67 -14.38
N MET A 918 20.09 -4.83 -13.99
CA MET A 918 20.13 -5.26 -12.59
C MET A 918 21.40 -4.71 -11.94
N VAL A 919 21.24 -3.69 -11.09
CA VAL A 919 22.31 -3.04 -10.33
C VAL A 919 22.44 -3.70 -8.96
N VAL A 920 23.61 -4.22 -8.64
CA VAL A 920 23.89 -4.87 -7.35
C VAL A 920 24.91 -4.04 -6.59
N THR A 921 24.51 -3.46 -5.46
CA THR A 921 25.44 -2.77 -4.55
C THR A 921 25.93 -3.71 -3.47
N SER A 922 27.17 -3.55 -2.99
CA SER A 922 27.73 -4.46 -1.98
C SER A 922 28.83 -3.83 -1.12
N ASN A 923 29.20 -4.52 -0.03
CA ASN A 923 30.34 -4.17 0.82
C ASN A 923 31.72 -4.64 0.28
N ASP A 924 31.81 -5.08 -0.99
CA ASP A 924 33.10 -5.27 -1.69
C ASP A 924 33.74 -3.88 -1.94
N PRO A 925 34.94 -3.59 -1.38
CA PRO A 925 35.58 -2.29 -1.53
C PRO A 925 36.06 -1.99 -2.95
N ALA A 926 36.28 -3.00 -3.79
CA ALA A 926 36.71 -2.83 -5.17
C ALA A 926 35.53 -2.69 -6.14
N ASN A 927 34.43 -3.41 -5.87
CA ASN A 927 33.22 -3.41 -6.69
C ASN A 927 31.97 -3.18 -5.84
N SER A 928 31.87 -1.98 -5.26
CA SER A 928 30.73 -1.61 -4.42
C SER A 928 29.41 -1.51 -5.19
N SER A 929 29.46 -1.51 -6.52
CA SER A 929 28.32 -1.60 -7.42
C SER A 929 28.69 -2.33 -8.72
N ILE A 930 27.90 -3.34 -9.12
CA ILE A 930 28.01 -4.04 -10.42
C ILE A 930 26.70 -3.93 -11.18
N ILE A 931 26.76 -3.85 -12.51
CA ILE A 931 25.59 -3.72 -13.39
C ILE A 931 25.50 -4.96 -14.28
N ILE A 932 24.35 -5.62 -14.27
CA ILE A 932 24.05 -6.81 -15.09
C ILE A 932 22.93 -6.43 -16.09
N PRO A 933 23.24 -6.22 -17.38
CA PRO A 933 22.23 -5.86 -18.37
C PRO A 933 21.26 -7.02 -18.63
N VAL A 934 19.95 -6.73 -18.64
CA VAL A 934 18.87 -7.68 -18.92
C VAL A 934 18.06 -7.21 -20.13
N THR A 935 17.78 -8.09 -21.09
CA THR A 935 16.99 -7.77 -22.29
C THR A 935 15.84 -8.75 -22.50
N MET A 936 14.71 -8.27 -23.01
CA MET A 936 13.55 -9.07 -23.43
C MET A 936 13.07 -8.61 -24.80
N GLU A 937 12.96 -9.52 -25.77
CA GLU A 937 12.29 -9.27 -27.04
C GLU A 937 10.89 -9.89 -27.00
N LEU A 938 9.86 -9.06 -27.21
CA LEU A 938 8.50 -9.53 -27.40
C LEU A 938 8.17 -9.62 -28.89
N ALA A 939 8.01 -10.83 -29.40
CA ALA A 939 7.69 -11.07 -30.81
C ALA A 939 6.68 -12.21 -30.92
N ILE A 940 5.78 -12.16 -31.91
CA ILE A 940 5.10 -13.39 -32.34
C ILE A 940 6.11 -14.14 -33.21
N PRO A 941 6.64 -15.29 -32.77
CA PRO A 941 7.35 -16.16 -33.69
C PRO A 941 6.38 -16.53 -34.82
N VAL A 942 6.83 -16.46 -36.07
CA VAL A 942 6.03 -16.73 -37.28
C VAL A 942 5.12 -17.95 -37.08
N GLU A 943 3.81 -17.73 -36.99
CA GLU A 943 2.86 -18.83 -36.85
C GLU A 943 2.54 -19.41 -38.23
N LEU A 944 3.28 -20.46 -38.58
CA LEU A 944 2.94 -21.34 -39.68
C LEU A 944 1.62 -22.05 -39.36
N THR A 945 0.52 -21.59 -39.96
CA THR A 945 -0.80 -22.19 -39.73
C THR A 945 -1.03 -23.43 -40.58
N SER A 946 -0.31 -23.57 -41.69
CA SER A 946 -0.44 -24.72 -42.58
C SER A 946 0.84 -24.95 -43.38
N LEU A 947 1.23 -26.22 -43.52
CA LEU A 947 2.24 -26.68 -44.46
C LEU A 947 1.72 -27.97 -45.12
N THR A 948 1.48 -27.89 -46.42
CA THR A 948 0.92 -28.97 -47.21
C THR A 948 1.74 -29.16 -48.48
N ALA A 949 1.64 -30.35 -49.09
CA ALA A 949 2.28 -30.61 -50.36
C ALA A 949 1.39 -31.49 -51.24
N ASP A 950 1.25 -31.07 -52.49
CA ASP A 950 0.50 -31.78 -53.52
C ASP A 950 1.47 -32.36 -54.55
N VAL A 951 1.36 -33.66 -54.82
CA VAL A 951 2.13 -34.32 -55.89
C VAL A 951 1.39 -34.20 -57.21
N VAL A 952 1.99 -33.52 -58.18
CA VAL A 952 1.48 -33.41 -59.54
C VAL A 952 2.54 -33.93 -60.49
N ARG A 953 2.34 -35.14 -61.03
CA ARG A 953 3.30 -35.87 -61.87
C ARG A 953 4.64 -36.09 -61.13
N ASN A 954 5.75 -35.62 -61.69
CA ASN A 954 7.09 -35.67 -61.09
C ASN A 954 7.48 -34.36 -60.37
N GLN A 955 6.48 -33.60 -59.92
CA GLN A 955 6.67 -32.35 -59.20
C GLN A 955 5.90 -32.39 -57.89
N VAL A 956 6.49 -31.79 -56.85
CA VAL A 956 5.83 -31.58 -55.57
C VAL A 956 5.58 -30.08 -55.43
N SER A 957 4.32 -29.70 -55.29
CA SER A 957 3.91 -28.33 -55.00
C SER A 957 3.73 -28.18 -53.49
N ILE A 958 4.71 -27.59 -52.83
CA ILE A 958 4.66 -27.25 -51.41
C ILE A 958 3.90 -25.93 -51.26
N LYS A 959 2.90 -25.88 -50.38
CA LYS A 959 2.10 -24.70 -50.07
C LYS A 959 2.09 -24.49 -48.56
N TRP A 960 2.26 -23.24 -48.14
CA TRP A 960 2.16 -22.91 -46.73
C TRP A 960 1.49 -21.57 -46.50
N ILE A 961 0.96 -21.43 -45.29
CA ILE A 961 0.27 -20.23 -44.83
C ILE A 961 0.95 -19.78 -43.55
N THR A 962 1.27 -18.50 -43.49
CA THR A 962 1.67 -17.81 -42.27
C THR A 962 0.49 -16.94 -41.83
N ALA A 963 0.10 -17.05 -40.55
CA ALA A 963 -0.85 -16.09 -39.98
C ALA A 963 -0.20 -14.73 -39.75
N THR A 964 1.07 -14.74 -39.34
CA THR A 964 1.90 -13.56 -39.11
C THR A 964 3.35 -13.86 -39.51
N GLU A 965 4.09 -12.82 -39.90
CA GLU A 965 5.52 -12.83 -40.20
C GLU A 965 6.20 -11.72 -39.41
N THR A 966 7.34 -11.97 -38.79
CA THR A 966 8.13 -10.95 -38.12
C THR A 966 9.57 -11.10 -38.55
N ASN A 967 10.19 -10.01 -39.00
CA ASN A 967 11.58 -9.98 -39.43
C ASN A 967 11.95 -11.03 -40.49
N ASN A 968 10.97 -11.61 -41.20
CA ASN A 968 11.18 -12.78 -42.04
C ASN A 968 11.81 -12.39 -43.39
N SER A 969 13.07 -12.77 -43.59
CA SER A 969 13.76 -12.62 -44.88
C SER A 969 13.21 -13.61 -45.91
N GLY A 970 12.88 -14.82 -45.47
CA GLY A 970 12.14 -15.80 -46.25
C GLY A 970 12.39 -17.25 -45.85
N PHE A 971 11.92 -18.16 -46.69
CA PHE A 971 11.89 -19.59 -46.43
C PHE A 971 12.79 -20.33 -47.41
N THR A 972 13.78 -21.05 -46.88
CA THR A 972 14.50 -22.08 -47.64
C THR A 972 13.73 -23.39 -47.53
N ILE A 973 13.26 -23.92 -48.65
CA ILE A 973 12.59 -25.22 -48.71
C ILE A 973 13.69 -26.28 -48.70
N GLN A 974 13.72 -27.10 -47.65
CA GLN A 974 14.65 -28.22 -47.56
C GLN A 974 13.95 -29.53 -47.88
N ARG A 975 14.66 -30.39 -48.62
CA ARG A 975 14.23 -31.73 -49.01
C ARG A 975 15.22 -32.78 -48.51
N SER A 976 14.70 -33.88 -47.97
CA SER A 976 15.45 -35.11 -47.74
C SER A 976 14.77 -36.30 -48.40
N ILE A 977 15.54 -37.31 -48.80
CA ILE A 977 15.00 -38.61 -49.21
C ILE A 977 14.73 -39.41 -47.94
N LYS A 978 13.52 -39.94 -47.78
CA LYS A 978 13.12 -40.65 -46.56
C LYS A 978 14.04 -41.86 -46.32
N GLY A 979 14.67 -41.89 -45.15
CA GLY A 979 15.68 -42.90 -44.78
C GLY A 979 17.13 -42.43 -44.91
N THR A 980 17.36 -41.17 -45.32
CA THR A 980 18.66 -40.50 -45.28
C THR A 980 18.59 -39.29 -44.34
N ASP A 981 19.62 -39.08 -43.51
CA ASP A 981 19.67 -37.92 -42.59
C ASP A 981 20.18 -36.63 -43.27
N SER A 982 20.36 -36.65 -44.59
CA SER A 982 20.92 -35.54 -45.36
C SER A 982 19.84 -34.65 -45.95
N TRP A 983 19.73 -33.42 -45.45
CA TRP A 983 18.86 -32.37 -45.99
C TRP A 983 19.58 -31.55 -47.07
N ASN A 984 18.90 -31.29 -48.18
CA ASN A 984 19.38 -30.45 -49.27
C ASN A 984 18.41 -29.30 -49.52
N ASP A 985 18.92 -28.14 -49.93
CA ASP A 985 18.08 -26.98 -50.25
C ASP A 985 17.47 -27.15 -51.65
N ALA A 986 16.14 -27.16 -51.73
CA ALA A 986 15.39 -27.29 -52.98
C ALA A 986 15.10 -25.92 -53.63
N GLY A 987 15.02 -24.85 -52.83
CA GLY A 987 14.82 -23.49 -53.30
C GLY A 987 14.55 -22.51 -52.16
N PHE A 988 14.45 -21.22 -52.50
CA PHE A 988 14.14 -20.15 -51.56
C PHE A 988 12.95 -19.33 -52.04
N VAL A 989 12.07 -18.95 -51.12
CA VAL A 989 10.95 -18.04 -51.37
C VAL A 989 11.05 -16.87 -50.40
N GLN A 990 11.12 -15.66 -50.94
CA GLN A 990 11.25 -14.44 -50.15
C GLN A 990 9.98 -14.21 -49.30
N GLY A 991 10.20 -13.88 -48.03
CA GLY A 991 9.14 -13.55 -47.06
C GLY A 991 8.61 -12.12 -47.26
N LYS A 992 7.61 -11.75 -46.46
CA LYS A 992 7.03 -10.39 -46.45
C LYS A 992 7.68 -9.47 -45.40
N GLY A 993 8.71 -9.92 -44.69
CA GLY A 993 9.35 -9.17 -43.61
C GLY A 993 8.51 -9.24 -42.33
N THR A 994 8.00 -8.09 -41.88
CA THR A 994 7.07 -8.02 -40.76
C THR A 994 5.67 -7.74 -41.28
N SER A 995 4.74 -8.67 -41.08
CA SER A 995 3.36 -8.59 -41.54
C SER A 995 2.43 -9.34 -40.58
N THR A 996 1.30 -8.74 -40.22
CA THR A 996 0.22 -9.39 -39.47
C THR A 996 -0.89 -9.93 -40.38
N GLU A 997 -0.71 -9.83 -41.70
CA GLU A 997 -1.66 -10.31 -42.69
C GLU A 997 -1.37 -11.77 -43.07
N ILE A 998 -2.44 -12.56 -43.22
CA ILE A 998 -2.31 -13.96 -43.65
C ILE A 998 -1.66 -13.99 -45.04
N SER A 999 -0.50 -14.64 -45.12
CA SER A 999 0.26 -14.75 -46.36
C SER A 999 0.28 -16.18 -46.87
N TYR A 1000 0.06 -16.31 -48.18
CA TYR A 1000 -0.04 -17.58 -48.87
C TYR A 1000 1.17 -17.77 -49.77
N TYR A 1001 1.87 -18.87 -49.59
CA TYR A 1001 3.08 -19.20 -50.34
C TYR A 1001 2.96 -20.52 -51.06
N GLN A 1002 3.67 -20.61 -52.18
CA GLN A 1002 3.77 -21.83 -52.96
C GLN A 1002 5.15 -21.97 -53.60
N PHE A 1003 5.70 -23.18 -53.56
CA PHE A 1003 6.93 -23.56 -54.24
C PHE A 1003 6.76 -24.90 -54.96
N ALA A 1004 7.25 -25.01 -56.19
CA ALA A 1004 7.18 -26.23 -56.99
C ALA A 1004 8.57 -26.83 -57.17
N ASP A 1005 8.82 -27.97 -56.53
CA ASP A 1005 10.03 -28.78 -56.71
C ASP A 1005 9.84 -29.72 -57.91
N LYS A 1006 10.74 -29.67 -58.89
CA LYS A 1006 10.53 -30.26 -60.24
C LYS A 1006 11.55 -31.33 -60.57
N ASN A 1007 11.17 -32.22 -61.50
CA ASN A 1007 12.01 -33.31 -62.02
C ASN A 1007 12.43 -34.32 -60.94
N LEU A 1008 11.53 -34.62 -60.01
CA LEU A 1008 11.77 -35.60 -58.96
C LEU A 1008 11.71 -37.01 -59.52
N ILE A 1009 12.67 -37.85 -59.12
CA ILE A 1009 12.59 -39.28 -59.37
C ILE A 1009 11.58 -39.93 -58.40
N PRO A 1010 10.95 -41.05 -58.77
CA PRO A 1010 10.03 -41.75 -57.89
C PRO A 1010 10.69 -42.12 -56.55
N GLY A 1011 10.00 -41.84 -55.45
CA GLY A 1011 10.52 -42.02 -54.10
C GLY A 1011 9.72 -41.28 -53.03
N LYS A 1012 10.04 -41.55 -51.77
CA LYS A 1012 9.49 -40.85 -50.60
C LYS A 1012 10.40 -39.71 -50.19
N TYR A 1013 9.85 -38.52 -50.09
CA TYR A 1013 10.56 -37.31 -49.75
C TYR A 1013 9.98 -36.69 -48.48
N LEU A 1014 10.86 -36.12 -47.67
CA LEU A 1014 10.51 -35.26 -46.56
C LEU A 1014 10.80 -33.82 -46.94
N TYR A 1015 9.85 -32.92 -46.68
CA TYR A 1015 10.02 -31.48 -46.87
C TYR A 1015 9.85 -30.75 -45.55
N ARG A 1016 10.69 -29.76 -45.30
CA ARG A 1016 10.53 -28.79 -44.20
C ARG A 1016 10.91 -27.40 -44.67
N LEU A 1017 10.42 -26.38 -43.99
CA LEU A 1017 10.87 -25.01 -44.22
C LEU A 1017 11.97 -24.68 -43.20
N LYS A 1018 13.04 -24.07 -43.70
CA LYS A 1018 14.04 -23.36 -42.91
C LYS A 1018 13.76 -21.87 -43.09
N GLN A 1019 13.09 -21.28 -42.11
CA GLN A 1019 12.86 -19.85 -42.06
C GLN A 1019 14.15 -19.13 -41.69
N ILE A 1020 14.38 -17.98 -42.32
CA ILE A 1020 15.53 -17.11 -42.09
C ILE A 1020 15.01 -15.70 -41.87
N ASP A 1021 15.35 -15.11 -40.73
CA ASP A 1021 15.02 -13.74 -40.39
C ASP A 1021 16.13 -12.78 -40.89
N TYR A 1022 15.88 -11.47 -40.99
CA TYR A 1022 16.88 -10.51 -41.50
C TYR A 1022 18.10 -10.34 -40.61
N ASP A 1023 17.99 -10.69 -39.33
CA ASP A 1023 19.09 -10.73 -38.36
C ASP A 1023 19.95 -12.01 -38.50
N GLY A 1024 19.52 -12.96 -39.35
CA GLY A 1024 20.19 -14.24 -39.58
C GLY A 1024 19.72 -15.38 -38.67
N THR A 1025 18.73 -15.15 -37.81
CA THR A 1025 18.12 -16.21 -36.98
C THR A 1025 17.42 -17.24 -37.86
N ILE A 1026 17.50 -18.52 -37.45
CA ILE A 1026 17.01 -19.66 -38.25
C ILE A 1026 16.06 -20.52 -37.42
N ASN A 1027 14.88 -20.79 -37.99
CA ASN A 1027 13.90 -21.71 -37.42
C ASN A 1027 13.46 -22.78 -38.42
N TYR A 1028 13.22 -24.01 -37.94
CA TYR A 1028 12.82 -25.13 -38.78
C TYR A 1028 11.41 -25.60 -38.45
N THR A 1029 10.62 -25.88 -39.48
CA THR A 1029 9.29 -26.50 -39.30
C THR A 1029 9.40 -28.01 -39.12
N ASN A 1030 8.33 -28.62 -38.60
CA ASN A 1030 8.13 -30.05 -38.73
C ASN A 1030 8.14 -30.46 -40.21
N SER A 1031 8.64 -31.67 -40.48
CA SER A 1031 8.70 -32.19 -41.85
C SER A 1031 7.39 -32.85 -42.25
N ILE A 1032 6.98 -32.63 -43.50
CA ILE A 1032 5.88 -33.35 -44.15
C ILE A 1032 6.43 -34.40 -45.12
N GLU A 1033 5.75 -35.54 -45.22
CA GLU A 1033 6.12 -36.63 -46.11
C GLU A 1033 5.25 -36.64 -47.36
N VAL A 1034 5.89 -36.81 -48.52
CA VAL A 1034 5.21 -37.03 -49.79
C VAL A 1034 5.83 -38.17 -50.56
N GLU A 1035 5.00 -38.89 -51.32
CA GLU A 1035 5.43 -39.99 -52.17
C GLU A 1035 5.23 -39.62 -53.64
N VAL A 1036 6.33 -39.44 -54.37
CA VAL A 1036 6.31 -39.32 -55.82
C VAL A 1036 6.32 -40.73 -56.38
N SER A 1037 5.20 -41.14 -56.97
CA SER A 1037 5.05 -42.47 -57.56
C SER A 1037 5.22 -42.43 -59.08
N ASN A 1038 5.51 -43.59 -59.67
CA ASN A 1038 5.45 -43.75 -61.12
C ASN A 1038 4.02 -43.44 -61.63
N PRO A 1039 3.89 -42.93 -62.87
CA PRO A 1039 2.58 -42.74 -63.47
C PRO A 1039 1.80 -44.06 -63.44
N LYS A 1040 0.49 -44.00 -63.19
CA LYS A 1040 -0.35 -45.23 -63.16
C LYS A 1040 -0.86 -45.63 -64.53
N GLU A 1041 -0.81 -44.71 -65.49
CA GLU A 1041 -1.36 -44.91 -66.84
C GLU A 1041 -0.42 -44.37 -67.91
N TYR A 1042 -0.55 -44.95 -69.11
CA TYR A 1042 0.03 -44.40 -70.31
C TYR A 1042 -0.77 -43.17 -70.74
N ALA A 1043 -0.09 -42.06 -71.02
CA ALA A 1043 -0.73 -40.87 -71.55
C ALA A 1043 0.21 -40.11 -72.48
N LEU A 1044 -0.33 -39.56 -73.57
CA LEU A 1044 0.34 -38.51 -74.33
C LEU A 1044 -0.21 -37.16 -73.85
N TYR A 1045 0.65 -36.20 -73.54
CA TYR A 1045 0.21 -34.86 -73.15
C TYR A 1045 0.25 -33.90 -74.32
N GLN A 1046 -0.53 -32.82 -74.22
CA GLN A 1046 -0.50 -31.74 -75.19
C GLN A 1046 0.88 -31.07 -75.17
N ASN A 1047 1.52 -30.94 -76.33
CA ASN A 1047 2.79 -30.25 -76.46
C ASN A 1047 2.70 -28.79 -75.98
N TYR A 1048 3.79 -28.28 -75.40
CA TYR A 1048 3.87 -26.89 -74.93
C TYR A 1048 5.20 -26.23 -75.35
N PRO A 1049 5.16 -25.00 -75.90
CA PRO A 1049 3.96 -24.22 -76.26
C PRO A 1049 3.17 -24.86 -77.42
N ASN A 1050 1.89 -24.52 -77.57
CA ASN A 1050 1.05 -24.84 -78.74
C ASN A 1050 -0.02 -23.73 -78.91
N PRO A 1051 0.04 -22.88 -79.96
CA PRO A 1051 0.95 -22.94 -81.10
C PRO A 1051 2.43 -22.70 -80.71
N PHE A 1052 3.38 -23.25 -81.48
CA PHE A 1052 4.82 -23.15 -81.18
C PHE A 1052 5.62 -22.51 -82.32
N ASN A 1053 6.80 -21.97 -82.01
CA ASN A 1053 7.73 -21.37 -82.97
C ASN A 1053 9.20 -21.41 -82.49
N PRO A 1054 10.16 -21.98 -83.24
CA PRO A 1054 9.98 -23.13 -84.11
C PRO A 1054 9.97 -24.45 -83.32
N SER A 1055 10.20 -24.43 -82.00
CA SER A 1055 10.34 -25.63 -81.16
C SER A 1055 9.24 -25.79 -80.11
N THR A 1056 8.91 -27.04 -79.77
CA THR A 1056 7.98 -27.41 -78.70
C THR A 1056 8.47 -28.63 -77.93
N VAL A 1057 7.89 -28.90 -76.76
CA VAL A 1057 8.15 -30.10 -75.96
C VAL A 1057 6.91 -30.97 -75.91
N ILE A 1058 7.08 -32.26 -76.20
CA ILE A 1058 6.04 -33.29 -76.07
C ILE A 1058 6.34 -34.10 -74.81
N GLU A 1059 5.39 -34.12 -73.88
CA GLU A 1059 5.47 -34.92 -72.66
C GLU A 1059 4.57 -36.15 -72.76
N TYR A 1060 4.97 -37.26 -72.13
CA TYR A 1060 4.20 -38.49 -72.06
C TYR A 1060 4.52 -39.25 -70.78
N SER A 1061 3.60 -40.12 -70.33
CA SER A 1061 3.79 -40.95 -69.15
C SER A 1061 3.78 -42.43 -69.50
N LEU A 1062 4.63 -43.20 -68.83
CA LEU A 1062 4.75 -44.65 -68.95
C LEU A 1062 4.64 -45.28 -67.55
N PRO A 1063 3.64 -46.14 -67.27
CA PRO A 1063 3.52 -46.79 -65.97
C PRO A 1063 4.50 -47.95 -65.76
N GLU A 1064 5.08 -48.45 -66.85
CA GLU A 1064 6.05 -49.55 -66.90
C GLU A 1064 7.05 -49.27 -68.03
N ASN A 1065 8.17 -50.01 -68.07
CA ASN A 1065 9.14 -49.90 -69.16
C ASN A 1065 8.47 -50.32 -70.48
N ALA A 1066 8.65 -49.53 -71.53
CA ALA A 1066 7.99 -49.76 -72.82
C ALA A 1066 8.90 -49.40 -73.99
N ASP A 1067 8.74 -50.11 -75.11
CA ASP A 1067 9.30 -49.69 -76.39
C ASP A 1067 8.45 -48.54 -76.94
N VAL A 1068 9.02 -47.34 -76.99
CA VAL A 1068 8.30 -46.12 -77.35
C VAL A 1068 8.73 -45.62 -78.72
N THR A 1069 7.74 -45.42 -79.58
CA THR A 1069 7.89 -44.69 -80.83
C THR A 1069 7.05 -43.41 -80.80
N ILE A 1070 7.68 -42.24 -80.95
CA ILE A 1070 6.97 -40.96 -81.14
C ILE A 1070 7.24 -40.44 -82.53
N SER A 1071 6.18 -40.29 -83.32
CA SER A 1071 6.28 -39.89 -84.73
C SER A 1071 5.44 -38.66 -85.02
N ILE A 1072 5.99 -37.77 -85.85
CA ILE A 1072 5.35 -36.54 -86.32
C ILE A 1072 4.87 -36.76 -87.74
N TYR A 1073 3.63 -36.37 -88.02
CA TYR A 1073 2.97 -36.50 -89.31
C TYR A 1073 2.47 -35.15 -89.82
N SER A 1074 2.42 -34.99 -91.14
CA SER A 1074 1.75 -33.87 -91.80
C SER A 1074 0.23 -33.93 -91.56
N SER A 1075 -0.50 -32.86 -91.87
CA SER A 1075 -1.97 -32.85 -91.82
C SER A 1075 -2.62 -33.86 -92.76
N LEU A 1076 -1.89 -34.38 -93.76
CA LEU A 1076 -2.33 -35.42 -94.68
C LEU A 1076 -1.96 -36.85 -94.20
N GLY A 1077 -1.27 -36.98 -93.05
CA GLY A 1077 -0.85 -38.26 -92.48
C GLY A 1077 0.49 -38.79 -92.98
N GLU A 1078 1.28 -38.01 -93.72
CA GLU A 1078 2.62 -38.40 -94.15
C GLU A 1078 3.61 -38.32 -92.98
N LEU A 1079 4.41 -39.36 -92.77
CA LEU A 1079 5.44 -39.39 -91.71
C LEU A 1079 6.53 -38.37 -92.03
N ILE A 1080 6.68 -37.35 -91.17
CA ILE A 1080 7.71 -36.31 -91.31
C ILE A 1080 9.00 -36.75 -90.62
N THR A 1081 8.92 -37.19 -89.37
CA THR A 1081 10.07 -37.66 -88.61
C THR A 1081 9.63 -38.50 -87.41
N THR A 1082 10.56 -39.28 -86.85
CA THR A 1082 10.37 -40.04 -85.61
C THR A 1082 11.35 -39.50 -84.57
N LEU A 1083 10.82 -39.03 -83.44
CA LEU A 1083 11.58 -38.36 -82.38
C LEU A 1083 12.12 -39.32 -81.32
N VAL A 1084 11.41 -40.41 -81.08
CA VAL A 1084 11.79 -41.47 -80.12
C VAL A 1084 11.54 -42.80 -80.80
N ASN A 1085 12.47 -43.75 -80.70
CA ASN A 1085 12.30 -45.11 -81.23
C ASN A 1085 13.26 -46.08 -80.52
N ASN A 1086 13.02 -46.29 -79.23
CA ASN A 1086 13.85 -47.14 -78.36
C ASN A 1086 13.07 -47.56 -77.11
N ALA A 1087 13.63 -48.49 -76.33
CA ALA A 1087 13.15 -48.83 -75.01
C ALA A 1087 13.31 -47.63 -74.06
N VAL A 1088 12.24 -47.27 -73.35
CA VAL A 1088 12.20 -46.16 -72.40
C VAL A 1088 11.68 -46.68 -71.06
N GLU A 1089 12.34 -46.27 -69.97
CA GLU A 1089 11.95 -46.67 -68.61
C GLU A 1089 10.64 -46.02 -68.15
N ALA A 1090 9.96 -46.68 -67.22
CA ALA A 1090 8.75 -46.20 -66.57
C ALA A 1090 8.99 -44.81 -65.96
N GLY A 1091 8.02 -43.91 -66.10
CA GLY A 1091 8.11 -42.54 -65.61
C GLY A 1091 7.44 -41.51 -66.52
N TYR A 1092 7.58 -40.25 -66.13
CA TYR A 1092 7.20 -39.11 -66.96
C TYR A 1092 8.38 -38.72 -67.85
N GLN A 1093 8.17 -38.75 -69.16
CA GLN A 1093 9.19 -38.56 -70.18
C GLN A 1093 8.87 -37.33 -71.02
N LYS A 1094 9.91 -36.72 -71.60
CA LYS A 1094 9.78 -35.56 -72.49
C LYS A 1094 10.70 -35.69 -73.69
N VAL A 1095 10.24 -35.20 -74.84
CA VAL A 1095 11.06 -35.09 -76.04
C VAL A 1095 10.82 -33.72 -76.70
N SER A 1096 11.90 -33.08 -77.12
CA SER A 1096 11.84 -31.81 -77.83
C SER A 1096 11.68 -32.04 -79.33
N PHE A 1097 10.88 -31.19 -79.97
CA PHE A 1097 10.72 -31.16 -81.42
C PHE A 1097 11.08 -29.77 -81.94
N ASP A 1098 12.08 -29.69 -82.82
CA ASP A 1098 12.40 -28.49 -83.59
C ASP A 1098 11.81 -28.61 -85.00
N ALA A 1099 10.89 -27.70 -85.33
CA ALA A 1099 10.23 -27.62 -86.63
C ALA A 1099 10.73 -26.42 -87.46
N SER A 1100 11.93 -25.92 -87.18
CA SER A 1100 12.54 -24.77 -87.88
C SER A 1100 12.58 -24.95 -89.40
N GLN A 1101 12.64 -26.19 -89.89
CA GLN A 1101 12.67 -26.53 -91.33
C GLN A 1101 11.30 -26.85 -91.93
N LEU A 1102 10.21 -26.81 -91.15
CA LEU A 1102 8.86 -27.13 -91.62
C LEU A 1102 8.02 -25.86 -91.87
N PRO A 1103 7.09 -25.83 -92.83
CA PRO A 1103 6.21 -24.68 -93.05
C PRO A 1103 5.19 -24.50 -91.90
N THR A 1104 4.75 -23.27 -91.65
CA THR A 1104 3.61 -22.97 -90.77
C THR A 1104 2.41 -23.84 -91.13
N GLY A 1105 1.83 -24.52 -90.14
CA GLY A 1105 0.77 -25.50 -90.41
C GLY A 1105 0.42 -26.38 -89.21
N THR A 1106 -0.63 -27.18 -89.40
CA THR A 1106 -1.04 -28.19 -88.43
C THR A 1106 -0.27 -29.49 -88.66
N TYR A 1107 0.29 -30.04 -87.59
CA TYR A 1107 0.95 -31.34 -87.57
C TYR A 1107 0.29 -32.25 -86.53
N LEU A 1108 0.38 -33.56 -86.75
CA LEU A 1108 -0.06 -34.56 -85.78
C LEU A 1108 1.17 -35.23 -85.18
N TYR A 1109 1.12 -35.56 -83.90
CA TYR A 1109 2.14 -36.38 -83.26
C TYR A 1109 1.45 -37.55 -82.58
N GLN A 1110 2.02 -38.74 -82.79
CA GLN A 1110 1.49 -39.97 -82.26
C GLN A 1110 2.55 -40.64 -81.41
N ILE A 1111 2.15 -41.13 -80.24
CA ILE A 1111 2.92 -42.09 -79.47
C ILE A 1111 2.38 -43.49 -79.76
N LYS A 1112 3.30 -44.45 -79.88
CA LYS A 1112 3.04 -45.88 -79.74
C LYS A 1112 3.99 -46.40 -78.67
N ALA A 1113 3.46 -46.79 -77.51
CA ALA A 1113 4.22 -47.37 -76.41
C ALA A 1113 3.80 -48.83 -76.23
N VAL A 1114 4.73 -49.77 -76.38
CA VAL A 1114 4.49 -51.20 -76.18
C VAL A 1114 5.16 -51.61 -74.88
N GLY A 1115 4.39 -51.72 -73.80
CA GLY A 1115 4.87 -52.31 -72.55
C GLY A 1115 4.29 -53.70 -72.30
N GLN A 1116 4.62 -54.27 -71.15
CA GLN A 1116 4.26 -55.65 -70.80
C GLN A 1116 2.74 -55.84 -70.66
N SER A 1117 2.03 -54.85 -70.12
CA SER A 1117 0.60 -54.93 -69.82
C SER A 1117 -0.31 -54.61 -71.01
N LYS A 1118 0.09 -53.66 -71.88
CA LYS A 1118 -0.68 -53.26 -73.07
C LYS A 1118 0.17 -52.47 -74.07
N THR A 1119 -0.31 -52.41 -75.31
CA THR A 1119 0.14 -51.42 -76.29
C THR A 1119 -0.76 -50.18 -76.23
N PHE A 1120 -0.17 -49.01 -76.02
CA PHE A 1120 -0.84 -47.72 -75.98
C PHE A 1120 -0.53 -46.93 -77.25
N ILE A 1121 -1.56 -46.43 -77.94
CA ILE A 1121 -1.42 -45.53 -79.08
C ILE A 1121 -2.34 -44.34 -78.87
N GLU A 1122 -1.77 -43.14 -78.90
CA GLU A 1122 -2.55 -41.89 -78.83
C GLU A 1122 -1.96 -40.88 -79.81
N THR A 1123 -2.83 -40.11 -80.48
CA THR A 1123 -2.44 -39.06 -81.42
C THR A 1123 -3.00 -37.73 -80.95
N LYS A 1124 -2.18 -36.68 -80.97
CA LYS A 1124 -2.59 -35.31 -80.71
C LYS A 1124 -2.16 -34.38 -81.83
N LYS A 1125 -2.79 -33.20 -81.86
CA LYS A 1125 -2.54 -32.16 -82.85
C LYS A 1125 -1.66 -31.07 -82.25
N MET A 1126 -0.73 -30.55 -83.04
CA MET A 1126 0.06 -29.34 -82.74
C MET A 1126 0.01 -28.36 -83.91
N LEU A 1127 0.20 -27.07 -83.62
CA LEU A 1127 0.17 -25.98 -84.59
C LEU A 1127 1.51 -25.24 -84.56
N LEU A 1128 2.24 -25.27 -85.68
CA LEU A 1128 3.44 -24.46 -85.89
C LEU A 1128 3.02 -23.12 -86.52
N ILE A 1129 3.40 -22.01 -85.91
CA ILE A 1129 3.22 -20.66 -86.46
C ILE A 1129 4.59 -19.99 -86.50
N LYS A 1130 5.13 -19.77 -87.71
CA LYS A 1130 6.36 -19.00 -87.91
C LYS A 1130 6.11 -17.52 -87.95
#